data_AF-S4Y270-F1
#
_entry.id   AF-S4Y270-F1
#
_cell.length_a   1.000
_cell.length_b   1.000
_cell.length_c   1.000
_cell.angle_alpha   90.00
_cell.angle_beta   90.00
_cell.angle_gamma   90.00
#
_symmetry.space_group_name_H-M   'P 1'
#
loop_
_entity.id
_entity.type
_entity.pdbx_description
1 polymer ?
#
loop_
_entity_poly.entity_id
_entity_poly.type
_entity_poly.pdbx_seq_one_letter_code
_entity_poly.pdbx_strand_id
1 'polypeptide(L)'
;MTSALAAGCGADPGGAGDEGVGRAALALSTEGQVCTAIQRGAGPAGVADAVLWQSSPSWNDGAGVTLSTGTSAGGGLRRSLLRFDLSGLPQGAEVVSASLSLSQTFKTVDSTVRVHRATGAWEEAAVTWASFVEAFDPAIAASFTSGGGSGFRSSDVTELARAWVSGEAANHGVLLEEAPVQRTDFRSSEKSIVEERPKLELCYVTCDDGIQNGSEKGVDCGGACPACGGQSFEGPPGGSPVDLEGSGPTYAWSVGDINELPESVARQGTHEPCTTSEDCQFDQYCEHPAQGACAHSPCDTGGALLTTCSGCVAKVCDARPSCCTQPAIPADCGHDACQTGTATNMTTTCGDACIANICAANPLCCEIHPTSSAECAALIGPGSVLLAGGRCRPPTSGICPPPTILSGGACVPQWSATCRNLVATQCPGKSCTTPTSLWDPTCVALTEALCGSTCSTDPGAQQGLCKSYLPSQTDPACSGVDLTVGVPCGGTIPVCNRGDTPVPAGIEIHRYPAGAGQLPSSAPSRVLSSCSPTGGTLACTTAQPIAPGESISVAGCTGLADGMELIVNPPGPGQIAECQCANNGSVYQSAECASPGCVATASASTIRPVTLFVALDRSASMTASGASTARWNPARDALKAFFADPASAGLGVALRFWPHDNPGPCNDVGGTCPGYAVGGCSLPIVPFDGTAARRLTADPAPMDQQELALLNALDPGPGTNGDTPMYPALDGATTWAINYKNAHPDEEVAVVFMTDGVPSNCDTVPNHIADLARNAFDNHGVRVHAVGFGNSNAEIVNLIATRGGGRAFNLTAGAGLATTLRDALVSIRGEALPCDVAVPLAGVADPASVSVVHVNSADTETVLTPRADLASCGQGWYFADATNTSVKLCPQTCTALRDTPGKVRATVPCAAEALTPITTGWERYHGVCPPGTKARWEYLTYRTVTPEDSSVELFVRAADDPADLDAATVALAATAHATPADTQVCDETSTPPCAIDLAGALGGLPEAQADYLELQAKLNPTSDGAGGVQVQGWEIGYSCPDAE
;
A
#
# COMPACT_ATOMS: atom_id res chain seq x y z
N MET A 1 11.70 -14.62 -72.81
CA MET A 1 11.41 -13.51 -71.87
C MET A 1 10.03 -13.75 -71.31
N THR A 2 9.90 -13.52 -70.01
CA THR A 2 8.66 -13.48 -69.21
C THR A 2 7.67 -12.44 -69.73
N SER A 3 6.40 -12.36 -69.30
CA SER A 3 5.42 -13.33 -68.78
C SER A 3 4.08 -12.56 -68.76
N ALA A 4 2.94 -13.21 -68.98
CA ALA A 4 1.65 -12.51 -69.10
C ALA A 4 0.53 -13.12 -68.25
N LEU A 5 -0.11 -12.26 -67.46
CA LEU A 5 -1.56 -12.13 -67.20
C LEU A 5 -2.47 -13.35 -66.90
N ALA A 6 -3.27 -13.14 -65.85
CA ALA A 6 -4.71 -13.43 -65.70
C ALA A 6 -5.17 -14.62 -64.82
N ALA A 7 -5.81 -14.24 -63.71
CA ALA A 7 -7.14 -14.64 -63.21
C ALA A 7 -7.61 -16.11 -63.15
N GLY A 8 -8.27 -16.47 -62.04
CA GLY A 8 -9.43 -17.37 -62.07
C GLY A 8 -9.52 -18.47 -61.00
N CYS A 9 -10.45 -18.26 -60.07
CA CYS A 9 -11.13 -19.17 -59.12
C CYS A 9 -11.10 -20.70 -59.35
N GLY A 10 -11.23 -21.47 -58.25
CA GLY A 10 -12.14 -22.63 -58.25
C GLY A 10 -11.85 -23.83 -57.31
N ALA A 11 -12.61 -23.88 -56.20
CA ALA A 11 -13.22 -25.07 -55.59
C ALA A 11 -12.37 -26.20 -54.93
N ASP A 12 -12.64 -26.39 -53.63
CA ASP A 12 -12.57 -27.65 -52.85
C ASP A 12 -13.70 -28.63 -53.33
N PRO A 13 -13.77 -29.94 -52.96
CA PRO A 13 -14.05 -30.35 -51.57
C PRO A 13 -13.50 -31.73 -51.07
N GLY A 14 -13.04 -31.74 -49.80
CA GLY A 14 -13.39 -32.76 -48.77
C GLY A 14 -12.57 -34.07 -48.68
N GLY A 15 -12.43 -34.69 -47.50
CA GLY A 15 -12.85 -34.27 -46.15
C GLY A 15 -12.73 -35.38 -45.09
N ALA A 16 -12.64 -34.97 -43.80
CA ALA A 16 -12.54 -35.77 -42.55
C ALA A 16 -11.25 -36.61 -42.35
N GLY A 17 -10.54 -36.57 -41.22
CA GLY A 17 -10.62 -35.85 -39.91
C GLY A 17 -9.52 -36.47 -39.00
N ASP A 18 -8.98 -35.86 -37.93
CA ASP A 18 -9.34 -34.70 -37.12
C ASP A 18 -8.10 -33.82 -36.82
N GLU A 19 -8.28 -32.50 -36.78
CA GLU A 19 -7.40 -31.50 -36.13
C GLU A 19 -8.30 -30.66 -35.20
N GLY A 20 -7.91 -30.19 -34.02
CA GLY A 20 -6.55 -30.03 -33.49
C GLY A 20 -6.00 -28.62 -33.77
N VAL A 21 -6.68 -27.57 -33.32
CA VAL A 21 -6.46 -26.21 -33.88
C VAL A 21 -5.24 -25.47 -33.32
N GLY A 22 -4.37 -25.08 -34.25
CA GLY A 22 -3.40 -23.96 -34.21
C GLY A 22 -3.23 -23.42 -35.64
N ARG A 23 -2.33 -22.49 -35.99
CA ARG A 23 -1.37 -21.63 -35.25
C ARG A 23 -0.84 -20.58 -36.28
N ALA A 24 0.19 -19.81 -35.91
CA ALA A 24 1.27 -19.31 -36.79
C ALA A 24 1.10 -17.97 -37.59
N ALA A 25 2.18 -17.24 -37.98
CA ALA A 25 3.57 -17.08 -37.45
C ALA A 25 4.42 -16.06 -38.27
N LEU A 26 5.59 -15.71 -37.72
CA LEU A 26 6.87 -15.20 -38.33
C LEU A 26 7.19 -13.70 -38.14
N ALA A 27 8.40 -13.28 -37.72
CA ALA A 27 9.55 -13.97 -37.09
C ALA A 27 10.45 -12.89 -36.42
N LEU A 28 10.73 -12.95 -35.12
CA LEU A 28 11.94 -13.46 -34.46
C LEU A 28 11.88 -13.00 -32.98
N SER A 29 12.43 -13.66 -31.96
CA SER A 29 13.14 -14.96 -31.93
C SER A 29 12.56 -15.89 -30.84
N THR A 30 13.37 -16.68 -30.12
CA THR A 30 12.93 -17.70 -29.14
C THR A 30 13.98 -17.93 -28.03
N GLU A 31 14.32 -16.91 -27.23
CA GLU A 31 15.41 -17.03 -26.24
C GLU A 31 14.96 -17.67 -24.92
N GLY A 32 15.01 -19.00 -24.90
CA GLY A 32 15.31 -19.80 -23.70
C GLY A 32 14.89 -21.27 -23.80
N GLN A 33 13.97 -21.63 -24.69
CA GLN A 33 13.68 -23.05 -24.99
C GLN A 33 14.91 -23.73 -25.62
N VAL A 34 15.43 -24.76 -24.96
CA VAL A 34 16.63 -25.49 -25.38
C VAL A 34 16.26 -26.74 -26.19
N CYS A 35 16.69 -26.80 -27.45
CA CYS A 35 16.54 -27.98 -28.30
C CYS A 35 17.83 -28.80 -28.34
N THR A 36 17.72 -30.11 -28.07
CA THR A 36 18.82 -31.08 -28.16
C THR A 36 18.49 -32.27 -29.06
N ALA A 37 19.48 -32.75 -29.80
CA ALA A 37 19.36 -33.90 -30.70
C ALA A 37 20.07 -35.11 -30.09
N ILE A 38 19.30 -36.08 -29.60
CA ILE A 38 19.81 -37.30 -28.99
C ILE A 38 19.99 -38.35 -30.09
N GLN A 39 21.26 -38.62 -30.43
CA GLN A 39 21.67 -39.50 -31.52
C GLN A 39 23.02 -40.15 -31.19
N ARG A 40 23.14 -41.49 -31.28
CA ARG A 40 24.38 -42.23 -30.95
C ARG A 40 25.55 -41.66 -31.76
N GLY A 41 26.56 -41.11 -31.09
CA GLY A 41 27.77 -40.58 -31.72
C GLY A 41 27.76 -39.10 -32.11
N ALA A 42 26.65 -38.37 -31.88
CA ALA A 42 26.57 -36.91 -32.02
C ALA A 42 26.76 -36.15 -30.69
N GLY A 43 26.70 -36.85 -29.55
CA GLY A 43 26.81 -36.26 -28.21
C GLY A 43 27.10 -37.31 -27.13
N PRO A 44 27.01 -36.96 -25.83
CA PRO A 44 27.32 -37.85 -24.71
C PRO A 44 26.22 -38.90 -24.42
N ALA A 45 24.98 -38.63 -24.85
CA ALA A 45 23.82 -39.48 -24.60
C ALA A 45 23.78 -40.71 -25.53
N GLY A 46 23.42 -41.87 -24.97
CA GLY A 46 23.22 -43.11 -25.73
C GLY A 46 21.89 -43.18 -26.48
N VAL A 47 21.88 -43.86 -27.63
CA VAL A 47 20.66 -44.43 -28.23
C VAL A 47 20.92 -45.92 -28.35
N ALA A 48 20.04 -46.76 -27.84
CA ALA A 48 20.10 -48.21 -27.97
C ALA A 48 19.02 -48.70 -28.92
N ASP A 49 19.31 -49.68 -29.79
CA ASP A 49 18.32 -50.24 -30.71
C ASP A 49 18.54 -51.72 -31.05
N ALA A 50 17.46 -52.45 -31.33
CA ALA A 50 17.52 -53.88 -31.66
C ALA A 50 16.31 -54.35 -32.47
N VAL A 51 16.50 -55.30 -33.39
CA VAL A 51 15.40 -55.95 -34.10
C VAL A 51 14.95 -57.23 -33.39
N LEU A 52 13.68 -57.28 -33.00
CA LEU A 52 12.99 -58.48 -32.54
C LEU A 52 12.52 -59.28 -33.76
N TRP A 53 12.91 -60.56 -33.83
CA TRP A 53 12.67 -61.38 -35.02
C TRP A 53 11.93 -62.69 -34.71
N GLN A 54 10.66 -62.79 -35.13
CA GLN A 54 9.77 -63.89 -34.78
C GLN A 54 10.25 -65.27 -35.26
N SER A 55 10.83 -65.36 -36.46
CA SER A 55 11.32 -66.64 -37.01
C SER A 55 12.71 -67.04 -36.52
N SER A 56 13.36 -66.21 -35.70
CA SER A 56 14.64 -66.51 -35.05
C SER A 56 14.57 -66.04 -33.60
N PRO A 57 13.71 -66.65 -32.78
CA PRO A 57 13.22 -65.98 -31.58
C PRO A 57 14.25 -65.84 -30.46
N SER A 58 15.37 -66.58 -30.52
CA SER A 58 16.53 -66.44 -29.62
C SER A 58 17.69 -65.64 -30.22
N TRP A 59 17.49 -64.98 -31.37
CA TRP A 59 18.51 -64.12 -31.99
C TRP A 59 18.41 -62.70 -31.41
N ASN A 60 19.56 -62.13 -31.11
CA ASN A 60 19.73 -60.72 -30.78
C ASN A 60 20.28 -59.99 -32.01
N ASP A 61 19.62 -58.91 -32.43
CA ASP A 61 19.96 -58.13 -33.63
C ASP A 61 20.23 -56.65 -33.24
N GLY A 62 20.91 -56.43 -32.10
CA GLY A 62 21.29 -55.09 -31.57
C GLY A 62 22.66 -54.59 -32.00
N ALA A 63 23.27 -55.25 -32.99
CA ALA A 63 24.52 -54.82 -33.64
C ALA A 63 24.42 -54.87 -35.18
N GLY A 64 23.18 -55.01 -35.70
CA GLY A 64 22.89 -54.94 -37.13
C GLY A 64 22.89 -53.48 -37.60
N VAL A 65 23.17 -53.22 -38.88
CA VAL A 65 23.18 -51.84 -39.45
C VAL A 65 21.81 -51.35 -39.93
N THR A 66 20.76 -52.11 -39.62
CA THR A 66 19.40 -51.96 -40.16
C THR A 66 18.37 -52.35 -39.11
N LEU A 67 17.42 -51.46 -38.85
CA LEU A 67 16.20 -51.75 -38.10
C LEU A 67 15.09 -52.20 -39.07
N SER A 68 14.16 -53.04 -38.62
CA SER A 68 13.06 -53.52 -39.46
C SER A 68 11.72 -53.62 -38.73
N THR A 69 10.65 -53.32 -39.45
CA THR A 69 9.25 -53.54 -39.03
C THR A 69 8.48 -54.33 -40.08
N GLY A 70 7.38 -54.97 -39.70
CA GLY A 70 6.51 -55.72 -40.62
C GLY A 70 7.08 -57.07 -41.05
N THR A 71 6.54 -57.65 -42.12
CA THR A 71 6.86 -59.03 -42.55
C THR A 71 7.64 -59.08 -43.85
N SER A 72 8.72 -59.87 -43.90
CA SER A 72 9.38 -60.24 -45.16
C SER A 72 9.06 -61.68 -45.58
N ALA A 73 8.86 -61.91 -46.88
CA ALA A 73 8.61 -63.24 -47.42
C ALA A 73 9.77 -64.20 -47.10
N GLY A 74 9.47 -65.31 -46.41
CA GLY A 74 10.47 -66.25 -45.89
C GLY A 74 11.20 -65.82 -44.61
N GLY A 75 11.08 -64.55 -44.20
CA GLY A 75 11.66 -64.03 -42.97
C GLY A 75 10.67 -63.85 -41.82
N GLY A 76 9.36 -63.89 -42.02
CA GLY A 76 8.39 -63.68 -40.94
C GLY A 76 8.38 -62.24 -40.39
N LEU A 77 7.70 -62.06 -39.25
CA LEU A 77 7.48 -60.75 -38.62
C LEU A 77 8.74 -60.23 -37.92
N ARG A 78 9.02 -58.94 -38.10
CA ARG A 78 10.04 -58.15 -37.39
C ARG A 78 9.41 -56.92 -36.73
N ARG A 79 9.95 -56.54 -35.58
CA ARG A 79 9.66 -55.30 -34.85
C ARG A 79 10.99 -54.71 -34.38
N SER A 80 11.06 -53.41 -34.17
CA SER A 80 12.29 -52.74 -33.73
C SER A 80 12.10 -52.06 -32.39
N LEU A 81 13.09 -52.16 -31.51
CA LEU A 81 13.16 -51.44 -30.24
C LEU A 81 14.14 -50.27 -30.36
N LEU A 82 13.83 -49.16 -29.71
CA LEU A 82 14.64 -47.93 -29.65
C LEU A 82 14.53 -47.33 -28.25
N ARG A 83 15.65 -47.11 -27.55
CA ARG A 83 15.70 -46.41 -26.25
C ARG A 83 16.69 -45.25 -26.32
N PHE A 84 16.20 -44.05 -26.05
CA PHE A 84 17.01 -42.83 -26.00
C PHE A 84 17.37 -42.53 -24.54
N ASP A 85 18.64 -42.26 -24.28
CA ASP A 85 19.14 -41.83 -22.98
C ASP A 85 18.83 -40.35 -22.77
N LEU A 86 17.97 -40.08 -21.79
CA LEU A 86 17.54 -38.72 -21.43
C LEU A 86 18.29 -38.18 -20.20
N SER A 87 19.25 -38.93 -19.63
CA SER A 87 19.95 -38.54 -18.40
C SER A 87 20.84 -37.29 -18.52
N GLY A 88 21.04 -36.78 -19.74
CA GLY A 88 21.73 -35.51 -20.02
C GLY A 88 20.82 -34.27 -20.00
N LEU A 89 19.52 -34.40 -19.72
CA LEU A 89 18.64 -33.27 -19.49
C LEU A 89 18.83 -32.73 -18.05
N PRO A 90 18.72 -31.41 -17.82
CA PRO A 90 18.78 -30.86 -16.48
C PRO A 90 17.58 -31.29 -15.62
N GLN A 91 17.76 -31.27 -14.30
CA GLN A 91 16.68 -31.47 -13.35
C GLN A 91 15.69 -30.30 -13.46
N GLY A 92 14.38 -30.56 -13.46
CA GLY A 92 13.35 -29.54 -13.70
C GLY A 92 13.02 -29.29 -15.18
N ALA A 93 13.65 -30.01 -16.12
CA ALA A 93 13.35 -29.87 -17.54
C ALA A 93 11.92 -30.34 -17.89
N GLU A 94 11.05 -29.46 -18.39
CA GLU A 94 9.76 -29.84 -18.96
C GLU A 94 9.83 -29.92 -20.49
N VAL A 95 9.41 -31.07 -21.04
CA VAL A 95 9.51 -31.37 -22.48
C VAL A 95 8.41 -30.63 -23.25
N VAL A 96 8.78 -29.56 -23.95
CA VAL A 96 7.85 -28.83 -24.84
C VAL A 96 7.49 -29.65 -26.07
N SER A 97 8.48 -30.31 -26.69
CA SER A 97 8.26 -31.17 -27.86
C SER A 97 9.33 -32.26 -27.98
N ALA A 98 8.96 -33.41 -28.55
CA ALA A 98 9.89 -34.47 -28.90
C ALA A 98 9.50 -35.15 -30.21
N SER A 99 10.40 -35.13 -31.21
CA SER A 99 10.20 -35.78 -32.51
C SER A 99 11.17 -36.92 -32.73
N LEU A 100 10.65 -38.14 -32.87
CA LEU A 100 11.42 -39.31 -33.28
C LEU A 100 11.60 -39.27 -34.80
N SER A 101 12.84 -39.32 -35.29
CA SER A 101 13.17 -39.34 -36.71
C SER A 101 14.02 -40.57 -37.08
N LEU A 102 13.61 -41.25 -38.16
CA LEU A 102 14.20 -42.50 -38.65
C LEU A 102 14.48 -42.41 -40.15
N SER A 103 15.69 -42.76 -40.56
CA SER A 103 16.06 -42.84 -41.98
C SER A 103 15.54 -44.14 -42.60
N GLN A 104 14.43 -44.06 -43.36
CA GLN A 104 13.88 -45.18 -44.12
C GLN A 104 14.73 -45.44 -45.36
N THR A 105 15.20 -46.69 -45.51
CA THR A 105 16.08 -47.07 -46.61
C THR A 105 15.32 -47.35 -47.90
N PHE A 106 14.16 -48.02 -47.82
CA PHE A 106 13.30 -48.31 -48.96
C PHE A 106 11.90 -48.82 -48.53
N LYS A 107 10.87 -48.47 -49.31
CA LYS A 107 9.52 -49.05 -49.26
C LYS A 107 8.84 -48.95 -50.64
N THR A 108 7.90 -49.84 -50.95
CA THR A 108 7.17 -49.83 -52.24
C THR A 108 5.67 -49.55 -52.13
N VAL A 109 5.06 -49.83 -50.98
CA VAL A 109 3.63 -49.65 -50.72
C VAL A 109 3.52 -48.97 -49.37
N ASP A 110 2.78 -47.89 -49.29
CA ASP A 110 2.63 -47.11 -48.07
C ASP A 110 1.93 -47.94 -46.98
N SER A 111 2.50 -47.94 -45.77
CA SER A 111 1.87 -48.55 -44.60
C SER A 111 2.26 -47.87 -43.30
N THR A 112 1.35 -47.86 -42.34
CA THR A 112 1.54 -47.21 -41.03
C THR A 112 2.47 -48.01 -40.14
N VAL A 113 3.57 -47.40 -39.71
CA VAL A 113 4.39 -47.87 -38.59
C VAL A 113 3.85 -47.21 -37.33
N ARG A 114 3.53 -48.03 -36.34
CA ARG A 114 3.01 -47.62 -35.04
C ARG A 114 4.13 -47.62 -34.01
N VAL A 115 4.16 -46.59 -33.19
CA VAL A 115 5.09 -46.43 -32.08
C VAL A 115 4.34 -46.77 -30.80
N HIS A 116 4.85 -47.74 -30.06
CA HIS A 116 4.32 -48.21 -28.80
C HIS A 116 5.34 -48.00 -27.68
N ARG A 117 4.88 -47.72 -26.46
CA ARG A 117 5.75 -47.61 -25.28
C ARG A 117 6.22 -49.01 -24.86
N ALA A 118 7.53 -49.23 -24.69
CA ALA A 118 8.02 -50.46 -24.06
C ALA A 118 7.71 -50.42 -22.54
N THR A 119 7.23 -51.53 -21.98
CA THR A 119 6.81 -51.63 -20.57
C THR A 119 7.77 -52.44 -19.71
N GLY A 120 8.74 -53.16 -20.31
CA GLY A 120 9.81 -53.87 -19.62
C GLY A 120 11.20 -53.41 -20.03
N ALA A 121 12.12 -53.37 -19.08
CA ALA A 121 13.53 -53.09 -19.34
C ALA A 121 14.16 -54.16 -20.25
N TRP A 122 15.02 -53.73 -21.17
CA TRP A 122 15.75 -54.58 -22.10
C TRP A 122 17.15 -54.03 -22.33
N GLU A 123 18.08 -54.89 -22.77
CA GLU A 123 19.45 -54.51 -23.08
C GLU A 123 19.80 -54.85 -24.54
N GLU A 124 20.44 -53.89 -25.22
CA GLU A 124 20.71 -53.93 -26.66
C GLU A 124 21.41 -55.21 -27.10
N ALA A 125 22.45 -55.63 -26.38
CA ALA A 125 23.25 -56.82 -26.69
C ALA A 125 22.64 -58.15 -26.22
N ALA A 126 21.42 -58.15 -25.66
CA ALA A 126 20.81 -59.33 -25.05
C ALA A 126 19.32 -59.55 -25.39
N VAL A 127 18.60 -58.51 -25.84
CA VAL A 127 17.16 -58.63 -26.13
C VAL A 127 16.88 -59.50 -27.35
N THR A 128 15.89 -60.38 -27.23
CA THR A 128 15.44 -61.30 -28.28
C THR A 128 13.90 -61.32 -28.31
N TRP A 129 13.30 -61.83 -29.38
CA TRP A 129 11.84 -62.00 -29.44
C TRP A 129 11.31 -62.84 -28.26
N ALA A 130 12.02 -63.92 -27.91
CA ALA A 130 11.64 -64.82 -26.82
C ALA A 130 11.85 -64.22 -25.42
N SER A 131 12.71 -63.21 -25.26
CA SER A 131 12.95 -62.54 -23.97
C SER A 131 12.12 -61.28 -23.79
N PHE A 132 11.68 -60.63 -24.88
CA PHE A 132 10.85 -59.42 -24.80
C PHE A 132 9.37 -59.73 -24.55
N VAL A 133 8.86 -60.88 -25.02
CA VAL A 133 7.52 -61.43 -24.66
C VAL A 133 6.37 -60.40 -24.71
N GLU A 134 6.29 -59.62 -25.79
CA GLU A 134 5.28 -58.57 -25.96
C GLU A 134 5.25 -57.52 -24.81
N ALA A 135 6.39 -57.22 -24.15
CA ALA A 135 6.51 -56.22 -23.08
C ALA A 135 6.45 -54.76 -23.60
N PHE A 136 5.34 -54.43 -24.25
CA PHE A 136 4.99 -53.09 -24.71
C PHE A 136 3.50 -52.81 -24.47
N ASP A 137 3.14 -51.54 -24.52
CA ASP A 137 1.77 -51.06 -24.36
C ASP A 137 1.01 -51.23 -25.70
N PRO A 138 -0.11 -51.98 -25.75
CA PRO A 138 -0.90 -52.10 -26.96
C PRO A 138 -1.48 -50.77 -27.48
N ALA A 139 -1.55 -49.74 -26.64
CA ALA A 139 -1.92 -48.39 -27.07
C ALA A 139 -0.91 -47.84 -28.09
N ILE A 140 -1.43 -47.22 -29.15
CA ILE A 140 -0.62 -46.54 -30.17
C ILE A 140 -0.26 -45.17 -29.62
N ALA A 141 1.00 -44.96 -29.25
CA ALA A 141 1.46 -43.70 -28.70
C ALA A 141 1.78 -42.66 -29.79
N ALA A 142 2.26 -43.12 -30.94
CA ALA A 142 2.41 -42.32 -32.14
C ALA A 142 2.38 -43.20 -33.39
N SER A 143 2.36 -42.61 -34.58
CA SER A 143 2.57 -43.37 -35.83
C SER A 143 3.14 -42.48 -36.94
N PHE A 144 3.69 -43.12 -37.97
CA PHE A 144 4.08 -42.46 -39.21
C PHE A 144 3.84 -43.36 -40.41
N THR A 145 3.59 -42.76 -41.57
CA THR A 145 3.46 -43.50 -42.83
C THR A 145 4.84 -43.86 -43.36
N SER A 146 5.14 -45.16 -43.50
CA SER A 146 6.28 -45.61 -44.30
C SER A 146 5.99 -45.41 -45.79
N GLY A 147 6.06 -44.15 -46.25
CA GLY A 147 5.76 -43.79 -47.64
C GLY A 147 6.78 -44.39 -48.62
N GLY A 148 6.36 -44.65 -49.86
CA GLY A 148 7.21 -45.21 -50.91
C GLY A 148 8.56 -44.49 -51.12
N GLY A 149 9.58 -45.25 -51.49
CA GLY A 149 10.96 -44.77 -51.68
C GLY A 149 11.79 -44.78 -50.39
N SER A 150 12.80 -43.90 -50.35
CA SER A 150 13.71 -43.69 -49.22
C SER A 150 13.53 -42.28 -48.64
N GLY A 151 13.99 -42.06 -47.40
CA GLY A 151 14.00 -40.74 -46.77
C GLY A 151 13.69 -40.79 -45.28
N PHE A 152 13.78 -39.65 -44.61
CA PHE A 152 13.40 -39.57 -43.21
C PHE A 152 11.89 -39.73 -43.03
N ARG A 153 11.51 -40.37 -41.92
CA ARG A 153 10.15 -40.47 -41.40
C ARG A 153 10.19 -39.98 -39.97
N SER A 154 9.21 -39.18 -39.57
CA SER A 154 9.12 -38.63 -38.23
C SER A 154 7.74 -38.84 -37.63
N SER A 155 7.71 -38.99 -36.32
CA SER A 155 6.48 -39.00 -35.51
C SER A 155 6.69 -38.16 -34.26
N ASP A 156 5.68 -37.39 -33.90
CA ASP A 156 5.61 -36.73 -32.59
C ASP A 156 5.54 -37.80 -31.49
N VAL A 157 6.40 -37.71 -30.49
CA VAL A 157 6.45 -38.58 -29.31
C VAL A 157 6.52 -37.76 -28.01
N THR A 158 6.05 -36.50 -28.06
CA THR A 158 6.10 -35.53 -26.96
C THR A 158 5.53 -36.09 -25.66
N GLU A 159 4.34 -36.71 -25.70
CA GLU A 159 3.70 -37.29 -24.51
C GLU A 159 4.50 -38.46 -23.90
N LEU A 160 5.15 -39.29 -24.72
CA LEU A 160 6.04 -40.33 -24.21
C LEU A 160 7.29 -39.74 -23.55
N ALA A 161 7.88 -38.71 -24.16
CA ALA A 161 9.03 -38.03 -23.60
C ALA A 161 8.69 -37.29 -22.30
N ARG A 162 7.54 -36.61 -22.23
CA ARG A 162 6.98 -36.01 -21.00
C ARG A 162 6.86 -37.05 -19.90
N ALA A 163 6.17 -38.17 -20.15
CA ALA A 163 5.97 -39.24 -19.17
C ALA A 163 7.29 -39.90 -18.69
N TRP A 164 8.34 -39.94 -19.52
CA TRP A 164 9.65 -40.44 -19.12
C TRP A 164 10.45 -39.45 -18.28
N VAL A 165 10.35 -38.16 -18.57
CA VAL A 165 11.09 -37.10 -17.85
C VAL A 165 10.41 -36.75 -16.52
N SER A 166 9.07 -36.77 -16.47
CA SER A 166 8.30 -36.61 -15.22
C SER A 166 8.42 -37.81 -14.26
N GLY A 167 8.89 -38.96 -14.75
CA GLY A 167 8.96 -40.21 -14.01
C GLY A 167 7.62 -40.97 -13.87
N GLU A 168 6.55 -40.50 -14.52
CA GLU A 168 5.27 -41.20 -14.60
C GLU A 168 5.41 -42.61 -15.23
N ALA A 169 6.28 -42.72 -16.23
CA ALA A 169 6.63 -43.98 -16.87
C ALA A 169 8.14 -44.19 -16.88
N ALA A 170 8.59 -45.40 -16.53
CA ALA A 170 10.00 -45.77 -16.69
C ALA A 170 10.42 -45.73 -18.18
N ASN A 171 11.53 -45.06 -18.48
CA ASN A 171 12.09 -45.02 -19.84
C ASN A 171 12.68 -46.38 -20.22
N HIS A 172 11.86 -47.20 -20.86
CA HIS A 172 12.27 -48.42 -21.55
C HIS A 172 12.29 -48.24 -23.08
N GLY A 173 12.09 -47.02 -23.57
CA GLY A 173 12.03 -46.69 -24.99
C GLY A 173 10.72 -47.11 -25.67
N VAL A 174 10.78 -47.23 -27.00
CA VAL A 174 9.66 -47.55 -27.87
C VAL A 174 9.87 -48.86 -28.63
N LEU A 175 8.75 -49.49 -28.97
CA LEU A 175 8.64 -50.54 -29.98
C LEU A 175 7.98 -49.96 -31.23
N LEU A 176 8.62 -50.18 -32.38
CA LEU A 176 8.03 -49.97 -33.70
C LEU A 176 7.32 -51.25 -34.16
N GLU A 177 6.01 -51.17 -34.32
CA GLU A 177 5.14 -52.18 -34.89
C GLU A 177 4.72 -51.76 -36.30
N GLU A 178 4.50 -52.73 -37.18
CA GLU A 178 3.89 -52.48 -38.47
C GLU A 178 3.08 -53.71 -38.88
N ALA A 179 1.93 -53.48 -39.52
CA ALA A 179 1.05 -54.54 -39.97
C ALA A 179 1.85 -55.61 -40.77
N PRO A 180 1.59 -56.91 -40.56
CA PRO A 180 2.45 -58.01 -41.00
C PRO A 180 2.38 -58.32 -42.51
N VAL A 181 2.34 -57.28 -43.36
CA VAL A 181 2.11 -57.34 -44.81
C VAL A 181 3.40 -57.20 -45.62
N GLN A 182 4.18 -56.14 -45.39
CA GLN A 182 5.44 -55.88 -46.09
C GLN A 182 6.46 -55.22 -45.16
N ARG A 183 7.69 -55.73 -45.14
CA ARG A 183 8.78 -55.20 -44.31
C ARG A 183 9.16 -53.76 -44.70
N THR A 184 9.43 -52.93 -43.71
CA THR A 184 10.13 -51.65 -43.87
C THR A 184 11.49 -51.74 -43.21
N ASP A 185 12.53 -51.21 -43.85
CA ASP A 185 13.90 -51.21 -43.33
C ASP A 185 14.39 -49.78 -43.08
N PHE A 186 14.83 -49.51 -41.85
CA PHE A 186 15.40 -48.24 -41.38
C PHE A 186 16.88 -48.40 -41.04
N ARG A 187 17.59 -47.29 -40.85
CA ARG A 187 18.96 -47.29 -40.32
C ARG A 187 18.97 -47.47 -38.79
N SER A 188 19.91 -48.27 -38.29
CA SER A 188 20.21 -48.38 -36.86
C SER A 188 21.32 -47.40 -36.44
N SER A 189 21.65 -47.42 -35.15
CA SER A 189 22.72 -46.65 -34.53
C SER A 189 24.14 -47.10 -34.95
N GLU A 190 24.28 -48.27 -35.57
CA GLU A 190 25.55 -48.84 -36.07
C GLU A 190 25.89 -48.33 -37.47
N LYS A 191 24.95 -47.63 -38.12
CA LYS A 191 25.16 -47.00 -39.42
C LYS A 191 26.38 -46.08 -39.38
N SER A 192 27.30 -46.24 -40.34
CA SER A 192 28.56 -45.49 -40.40
C SER A 192 28.43 -43.98 -40.66
N ILE A 193 27.24 -43.51 -41.02
CA ILE A 193 26.89 -42.10 -41.26
C ILE A 193 26.02 -41.69 -40.08
N VAL A 194 26.46 -40.73 -39.28
CA VAL A 194 25.81 -40.39 -38.00
C VAL A 194 24.45 -39.75 -38.24
N GLU A 195 24.38 -38.88 -39.25
CA GLU A 195 23.20 -38.12 -39.66
C GLU A 195 22.04 -39.03 -40.12
N GLU A 196 22.35 -40.25 -40.56
CA GLU A 196 21.36 -41.26 -40.97
C GLU A 196 20.83 -42.12 -39.79
N ARG A 197 21.42 -42.03 -38.58
CA ARG A 197 21.03 -42.84 -37.41
C ARG A 197 19.69 -42.39 -36.81
N PRO A 198 18.99 -43.23 -36.02
CA PRO A 198 17.83 -42.81 -35.24
C PRO A 198 18.13 -41.56 -34.40
N LYS A 199 17.29 -40.54 -34.52
CA LYS A 199 17.42 -39.25 -33.81
C LYS A 199 16.14 -38.99 -33.02
N LEU A 200 16.27 -38.60 -31.76
CA LEU A 200 15.20 -37.94 -31.01
C LEU A 200 15.56 -36.46 -30.88
N GLU A 201 14.75 -35.61 -31.50
CA GLU A 201 14.88 -34.15 -31.43
C GLU A 201 13.94 -33.65 -30.35
N LEU A 202 14.49 -33.29 -29.20
CA LEU A 202 13.74 -32.96 -27.99
C LEU A 202 14.03 -31.51 -27.60
N CYS A 203 12.99 -30.70 -27.51
CA CYS A 203 13.06 -29.34 -27.03
C CYS A 203 12.37 -29.24 -25.67
N TYR A 204 13.06 -28.64 -24.71
CA TYR A 204 12.60 -28.47 -23.34
C TYR A 204 12.77 -27.02 -22.88
N VAL A 205 12.03 -26.66 -21.84
CA VAL A 205 12.28 -25.49 -20.99
C VAL A 205 12.74 -26.01 -19.62
N THR A 206 13.28 -25.14 -18.78
CA THR A 206 13.62 -25.49 -17.39
C THR A 206 12.80 -24.60 -16.47
N CYS A 207 11.79 -25.16 -15.83
CA CYS A 207 10.79 -24.44 -15.02
C CYS A 207 11.31 -24.08 -13.61
N ASP A 208 12.62 -23.84 -13.48
CA ASP A 208 13.35 -23.53 -12.25
C ASP A 208 14.67 -22.76 -12.60
N ASP A 209 14.76 -22.09 -13.76
CA ASP A 209 16.01 -21.48 -14.26
C ASP A 209 16.08 -19.95 -14.16
N GLY A 210 15.00 -19.30 -13.70
CA GLY A 210 14.91 -17.86 -13.48
C GLY A 210 14.71 -17.03 -14.75
N ILE A 211 14.48 -17.66 -15.91
CA ILE A 211 14.38 -17.00 -17.21
C ILE A 211 13.05 -17.39 -17.87
N GLN A 212 12.07 -16.48 -17.95
CA GLN A 212 10.79 -16.76 -18.63
C GLN A 212 11.03 -17.23 -20.08
N ASN A 213 10.77 -18.49 -20.37
CA ASN A 213 11.12 -19.07 -21.66
C ASN A 213 10.10 -20.06 -22.27
N GLY A 214 10.33 -20.42 -23.54
CA GLY A 214 9.40 -21.22 -24.35
C GLY A 214 8.00 -20.63 -24.47
N SER A 215 7.02 -21.25 -23.80
CA SER A 215 5.60 -20.81 -23.78
C SER A 215 5.08 -20.46 -22.39
N GLU A 216 5.99 -20.21 -21.45
CA GLU A 216 5.67 -19.82 -20.08
C GLU A 216 4.83 -18.54 -19.99
N LYS A 217 3.88 -18.52 -19.04
CA LYS A 217 2.98 -17.38 -18.79
C LYS A 217 3.51 -16.40 -17.73
N GLY A 218 4.56 -16.80 -17.00
CA GLY A 218 5.40 -15.98 -16.11
C GLY A 218 6.77 -16.67 -15.97
N VAL A 219 7.77 -16.08 -15.31
CA VAL A 219 9.06 -16.77 -15.09
C VAL A 219 8.84 -18.12 -14.43
N ASP A 220 9.40 -19.19 -15.02
CA ASP A 220 9.34 -20.58 -14.54
C ASP A 220 7.92 -21.16 -14.38
N CYS A 221 6.87 -20.51 -14.90
CA CYS A 221 5.49 -20.92 -14.66
C CYS A 221 4.51 -20.73 -15.83
N GLY A 222 3.48 -21.56 -15.83
CA GLY A 222 2.38 -21.58 -16.77
C GLY A 222 2.76 -22.06 -18.16
N GLY A 223 1.76 -22.25 -19.02
CA GLY A 223 1.97 -22.64 -20.41
C GLY A 223 2.54 -24.06 -20.57
N ALA A 224 3.86 -24.18 -20.68
CA ALA A 224 4.58 -25.46 -20.72
C ALA A 224 5.38 -25.74 -19.43
N CYS A 225 5.07 -25.02 -18.36
CA CYS A 225 5.44 -25.27 -16.97
C CYS A 225 4.15 -25.34 -16.12
N PRO A 226 4.19 -25.85 -14.87
CA PRO A 226 3.04 -25.87 -13.97
C PRO A 226 2.37 -24.50 -13.87
N ALA A 227 1.02 -24.46 -13.85
CA ALA A 227 0.26 -23.23 -13.92
C ALA A 227 0.78 -22.17 -12.92
N CYS A 228 1.04 -20.94 -13.38
CA CYS A 228 1.38 -19.82 -12.51
C CYS A 228 0.28 -19.67 -11.45
N GLY A 229 0.59 -20.10 -10.22
CA GLY A 229 -0.29 -19.85 -9.10
C GLY A 229 -0.39 -18.34 -8.91
N GLY A 230 -1.62 -17.81 -8.87
CA GLY A 230 -1.84 -16.48 -8.32
C GLY A 230 -1.22 -16.47 -6.93
N GLN A 231 -0.30 -15.52 -6.67
CA GLN A 231 0.64 -15.62 -5.56
C GLN A 231 -0.07 -15.78 -4.21
N SER A 232 0.02 -17.00 -3.66
CA SER A 232 -0.09 -17.30 -2.24
C SER A 232 1.30 -17.27 -1.62
N PHE A 233 1.49 -16.47 -0.57
CA PHE A 233 2.73 -16.40 0.18
C PHE A 233 2.79 -17.57 1.19
N GLU A 234 3.73 -18.50 1.03
CA GLU A 234 3.97 -19.53 2.05
C GLU A 234 5.47 -19.82 2.20
N GLY A 235 6.07 -19.24 3.25
CA GLY A 235 7.44 -19.55 3.66
C GLY A 235 7.44 -20.68 4.70
N PRO A 236 8.22 -21.76 4.54
CA PRO A 236 8.36 -22.79 5.58
C PRO A 236 9.00 -22.22 6.86
N PRO A 237 8.68 -22.75 8.05
CA PRO A 237 9.19 -22.22 9.32
C PRO A 237 10.69 -22.51 9.49
N GLY A 238 11.55 -21.56 9.11
CA GLY A 238 13.00 -21.80 9.14
C GLY A 238 13.97 -20.70 8.70
N GLY A 239 13.57 -19.43 8.62
CA GLY A 239 14.49 -18.27 8.61
C GLY A 239 15.70 -18.35 7.65
N SER A 240 15.46 -18.50 6.35
CA SER A 240 16.48 -18.32 5.30
C SER A 240 15.98 -17.29 4.26
N PRO A 241 16.89 -16.64 3.49
CA PRO A 241 16.54 -15.42 2.73
C PRO A 241 15.58 -15.65 1.57
N VAL A 242 14.79 -14.60 1.28
CA VAL A 242 13.94 -14.48 0.10
C VAL A 242 14.67 -13.63 -0.94
N ASP A 243 14.74 -14.10 -2.19
CA ASP A 243 15.16 -13.33 -3.36
C ASP A 243 14.15 -13.52 -4.50
N LEU A 244 14.16 -12.59 -5.49
CA LEU A 244 13.02 -12.22 -6.36
C LEU A 244 13.33 -12.44 -7.85
N GLU A 245 12.37 -12.92 -8.67
CA GLU A 245 12.53 -13.02 -10.14
C GLU A 245 11.25 -12.66 -10.96
N GLY A 246 11.42 -12.02 -12.14
CA GLY A 246 10.37 -11.61 -13.11
C GLY A 246 9.89 -10.13 -13.05
N SER A 247 9.81 -9.26 -14.09
CA SER A 247 10.12 -9.27 -15.55
C SER A 247 8.97 -9.17 -16.62
N GLY A 248 7.83 -8.54 -16.34
CA GLY A 248 6.71 -8.37 -17.31
C GLY A 248 6.74 -7.08 -18.20
N PRO A 249 5.93 -7.01 -19.28
CA PRO A 249 5.87 -5.87 -20.21
C PRO A 249 5.05 -4.66 -19.71
N THR A 250 5.34 -3.47 -20.26
CA THR A 250 4.78 -2.17 -19.87
C THR A 250 3.37 -1.90 -20.38
N TYR A 251 2.53 -1.29 -19.53
CA TYR A 251 1.17 -0.82 -19.87
C TYR A 251 1.18 0.70 -20.10
N ALA A 252 0.46 1.17 -21.12
CA ALA A 252 0.18 2.59 -21.32
C ALA A 252 -1.08 2.97 -20.54
N TRP A 253 -0.91 3.69 -19.42
CA TRP A 253 -2.00 4.16 -18.57
C TRP A 253 -2.11 5.68 -18.64
N SER A 254 -3.29 6.18 -18.95
CA SER A 254 -3.52 7.60 -19.19
C SER A 254 -4.00 8.34 -17.93
N VAL A 255 -4.86 7.74 -17.10
CA VAL A 255 -5.39 8.30 -15.83
C VAL A 255 -6.23 7.32 -15.00
N GLY A 256 -6.33 7.55 -13.68
CA GLY A 256 -7.26 6.87 -12.77
C GLY A 256 -6.85 6.91 -11.28
N ASP A 257 -7.64 6.26 -10.43
CA ASP A 257 -7.30 5.91 -9.04
C ASP A 257 -6.39 4.66 -9.00
N ILE A 258 -5.55 4.51 -7.98
CA ILE A 258 -4.69 3.33 -7.79
C ILE A 258 -5.51 2.05 -7.56
N ASN A 259 -6.74 2.18 -7.09
CA ASN A 259 -7.70 1.08 -6.95
C ASN A 259 -8.25 0.57 -8.31
N GLU A 260 -7.97 1.26 -9.41
CA GLU A 260 -8.37 0.88 -10.78
C GLU A 260 -7.24 0.19 -11.55
N LEU A 261 -6.10 -0.09 -10.91
CA LEU A 261 -5.00 -0.88 -11.46
C LEU A 261 -5.29 -2.39 -11.37
N PRO A 262 -4.68 -3.23 -12.25
CA PRO A 262 -4.68 -4.67 -12.08
C PRO A 262 -4.14 -5.07 -10.69
N GLU A 263 -4.81 -6.04 -10.05
CA GLU A 263 -4.61 -6.41 -8.64
C GLU A 263 -3.13 -6.71 -8.29
N SER A 264 -2.36 -7.28 -9.21
CA SER A 264 -0.93 -7.56 -9.04
C SER A 264 -0.03 -6.31 -8.94
N VAL A 265 -0.45 -5.17 -9.48
CA VAL A 265 0.27 -3.89 -9.41
C VAL A 265 -0.15 -3.11 -8.17
N ALA A 266 -1.44 -3.10 -7.84
CA ALA A 266 -1.93 -2.59 -6.56
C ALA A 266 -1.26 -3.32 -5.38
N ARG A 267 -1.15 -4.66 -5.46
CA ARG A 267 -0.46 -5.50 -4.45
C ARG A 267 1.01 -5.15 -4.18
N GLN A 268 1.69 -4.40 -5.04
CA GLN A 268 3.08 -3.98 -4.79
C GLN A 268 3.20 -2.73 -3.91
N GLY A 269 2.10 -2.01 -3.65
CA GLY A 269 2.11 -0.80 -2.81
C GLY A 269 0.95 -0.64 -1.82
N THR A 270 -0.18 -1.32 -2.00
CA THR A 270 -1.40 -1.05 -1.20
C THR A 270 -1.98 -2.22 -0.39
N HIS A 271 -1.50 -3.46 -0.57
CA HIS A 271 -2.16 -4.66 -0.02
C HIS A 271 -1.19 -5.68 0.63
N GLU A 272 -0.42 -5.22 1.61
CA GLU A 272 -0.05 -6.05 2.77
C GLU A 272 -0.47 -5.32 4.06
N PRO A 273 -0.72 -6.05 5.17
CA PRO A 273 -1.01 -5.47 6.47
C PRO A 273 0.12 -4.55 6.94
N CYS A 274 -0.01 -3.25 6.69
CA CYS A 274 0.97 -2.27 7.17
C CYS A 274 1.09 -2.38 8.70
N THR A 275 2.32 -2.39 9.21
CA THR A 275 2.63 -2.48 10.65
C THR A 275 3.07 -1.13 11.23
N THR A 276 3.63 -0.27 10.38
CA THR A 276 4.02 1.12 10.65
C THR A 276 3.77 1.98 9.39
N SER A 277 3.97 3.30 9.47
CA SER A 277 3.90 4.17 8.28
C SER A 277 5.03 3.93 7.27
N GLU A 278 6.13 3.31 7.69
CA GLU A 278 7.29 2.94 6.84
C GLU A 278 6.95 1.85 5.80
N ASP A 279 5.84 1.13 5.98
CA ASP A 279 5.42 0.03 5.11
C ASP A 279 4.63 0.50 3.86
N CYS A 280 4.27 1.80 3.77
CA CYS A 280 3.49 2.37 2.66
C CYS A 280 4.35 3.21 1.71
N GLN A 281 4.14 3.07 0.40
CA GLN A 281 4.93 3.75 -0.65
C GLN A 281 4.13 4.84 -1.37
N PHE A 282 4.82 5.73 -2.10
CA PHE A 282 4.24 6.68 -3.06
C PHE A 282 3.10 7.58 -2.52
N ASP A 283 3.42 8.46 -1.56
CA ASP A 283 2.47 9.45 -1.04
C ASP A 283 1.24 8.83 -0.33
N GLN A 284 1.49 7.76 0.46
CA GLN A 284 0.50 7.01 1.23
C GLN A 284 0.87 6.86 2.71
N TYR A 285 -0.11 6.52 3.56
CA TYR A 285 0.03 6.25 4.99
C TYR A 285 -0.70 4.98 5.42
N CYS A 286 -0.34 4.43 6.58
CA CYS A 286 -0.94 3.22 7.13
C CYS A 286 -2.21 3.52 7.95
N GLU A 287 -3.36 3.01 7.50
CA GLU A 287 -4.62 3.00 8.24
C GLU A 287 -4.82 1.63 8.93
N HIS A 288 -5.08 1.64 10.24
CA HIS A 288 -5.26 0.45 11.08
C HIS A 288 -4.09 -0.55 11.07
N PRO A 289 -2.89 -0.17 11.56
CA PRO A 289 -1.72 -1.04 11.52
C PRO A 289 -1.92 -2.39 12.22
N ALA A 290 -1.38 -3.45 11.62
CA ALA A 290 -1.37 -4.78 12.20
C ALA A 290 -0.57 -4.78 13.52
N GLN A 291 -1.27 -5.00 14.63
CA GLN A 291 -0.71 -4.90 15.97
C GLN A 291 0.22 -6.10 16.24
N GLY A 292 1.52 -5.86 16.12
CA GLY A 292 2.57 -6.88 16.18
C GLY A 292 2.81 -7.52 17.56
N ALA A 293 3.90 -8.29 17.63
CA ALA A 293 4.39 -9.09 18.77
C ALA A 293 3.63 -10.38 19.13
N CYS A 294 2.46 -10.67 18.56
CA CYS A 294 1.79 -11.98 18.72
C CYS A 294 2.36 -13.02 17.74
N ALA A 295 2.52 -14.27 18.20
CA ALA A 295 3.07 -15.36 17.39
C ALA A 295 2.15 -15.83 16.24
N HIS A 296 0.85 -15.53 16.35
CA HIS A 296 -0.18 -15.59 15.31
C HIS A 296 -1.35 -14.68 15.73
N SER A 297 -2.40 -14.56 14.91
CA SER A 297 -3.58 -13.72 15.23
C SER A 297 -4.32 -14.20 16.48
N PRO A 298 -4.86 -13.30 17.33
CA PRO A 298 -5.78 -13.66 18.41
C PRO A 298 -7.13 -14.23 17.94
N CYS A 299 -7.47 -14.11 16.65
CA CYS A 299 -8.63 -14.78 16.03
C CYS A 299 -8.30 -16.17 15.45
N ASP A 300 -7.02 -16.54 15.30
CA ASP A 300 -6.60 -17.84 14.77
C ASP A 300 -6.27 -18.82 15.89
N THR A 301 -6.55 -20.11 15.68
CA THR A 301 -6.13 -21.15 16.62
C THR A 301 -4.69 -21.59 16.38
N GLY A 302 -3.89 -21.72 17.44
CA GLY A 302 -2.47 -22.08 17.29
C GLY A 302 -1.72 -22.28 18.61
N GLY A 303 -0.41 -22.04 18.59
CA GLY A 303 0.46 -22.10 19.78
C GLY A 303 0.23 -20.91 20.70
N ALA A 304 0.01 -21.15 22.00
CA ALA A 304 -0.41 -20.11 22.94
C ALA A 304 0.41 -18.82 22.91
N LEU A 305 -0.29 -17.70 22.69
CA LEU A 305 0.27 -16.36 22.56
C LEU A 305 0.88 -15.85 23.87
N LEU A 306 1.75 -14.86 23.74
CA LEU A 306 2.42 -14.22 24.88
C LEU A 306 1.47 -13.23 25.56
N THR A 307 1.44 -13.22 26.90
CA THR A 307 0.58 -12.28 27.67
C THR A 307 0.88 -10.81 27.41
N THR A 308 2.07 -10.51 26.90
CA THR A 308 2.54 -9.16 26.54
C THR A 308 2.30 -8.79 25.08
N CYS A 309 1.73 -9.67 24.24
CA CYS A 309 1.72 -9.46 22.79
C CYS A 309 0.72 -8.41 22.32
N SER A 310 -0.43 -8.28 22.98
CA SER A 310 -1.31 -7.13 22.79
C SER A 310 -2.15 -6.85 24.04
N GLY A 311 -2.67 -5.62 24.15
CA GLY A 311 -3.60 -5.24 25.22
C GLY A 311 -4.95 -5.97 25.16
N CYS A 312 -5.27 -6.60 24.02
CA CYS A 312 -6.40 -7.52 23.89
C CYS A 312 -6.03 -8.91 24.43
N VAL A 313 -4.90 -9.48 23.99
CA VAL A 313 -4.44 -10.80 24.44
C VAL A 313 -4.21 -10.84 25.94
N ALA A 314 -3.66 -9.77 26.54
CA ALA A 314 -3.55 -9.65 28.00
C ALA A 314 -4.89 -9.90 28.72
N LYS A 315 -6.00 -9.32 28.24
CA LYS A 315 -7.35 -9.53 28.81
C LYS A 315 -7.83 -10.97 28.65
N VAL A 316 -7.54 -11.61 27.51
CA VAL A 316 -7.86 -13.03 27.26
C VAL A 316 -7.02 -13.93 28.16
N CYS A 317 -5.74 -13.62 28.38
CA CYS A 317 -4.87 -14.33 29.30
C CYS A 317 -5.32 -14.18 30.76
N ASP A 318 -5.77 -12.99 31.17
CA ASP A 318 -6.32 -12.74 32.51
C ASP A 318 -7.63 -13.51 32.73
N ALA A 319 -8.49 -13.59 31.69
CA ALA A 319 -9.73 -14.36 31.73
C ALA A 319 -9.50 -15.88 31.67
N ARG A 320 -8.49 -16.33 30.91
CA ARG A 320 -8.14 -17.75 30.75
C ARG A 320 -6.62 -17.94 30.57
N PRO A 321 -5.86 -18.12 31.67
CA PRO A 321 -4.41 -18.25 31.63
C PRO A 321 -3.87 -19.41 30.78
N SER A 322 -4.69 -20.45 30.51
CA SER A 322 -4.29 -21.57 29.66
C SER A 322 -4.12 -21.22 28.18
N CYS A 323 -4.69 -20.10 27.73
CA CYS A 323 -4.56 -19.63 26.36
C CYS A 323 -3.15 -19.12 26.05
N CYS A 324 -2.33 -18.84 27.08
CA CYS A 324 -1.12 -18.05 26.93
C CYS A 324 0.12 -18.77 27.46
N THR A 325 1.26 -18.57 26.81
CA THR A 325 2.56 -18.88 27.41
C THR A 325 2.92 -17.73 28.36
N GLN A 326 3.35 -18.05 29.58
CA GLN A 326 3.87 -17.06 30.53
C GLN A 326 5.40 -17.00 30.47
N PRO A 327 6.00 -15.94 29.88
CA PRO A 327 7.36 -15.55 30.18
C PRO A 327 7.40 -14.20 30.88
N ALA A 328 7.03 -14.22 32.15
CA ALA A 328 7.60 -13.32 33.13
C ALA A 328 7.70 -14.08 34.45
N ILE A 329 8.81 -14.80 34.64
CA ILE A 329 9.34 -14.99 36.00
C ILE A 329 9.59 -13.55 36.48
N PRO A 330 8.95 -13.06 37.56
CA PRO A 330 9.22 -11.72 38.06
C PRO A 330 10.73 -11.54 38.25
N ALA A 331 11.26 -10.35 37.95
CA ALA A 331 12.71 -10.13 37.95
C ALA A 331 13.42 -10.48 39.28
N ASP A 332 12.65 -10.49 40.38
CA ASP A 332 13.11 -10.82 41.73
C ASP A 332 12.95 -12.32 42.10
N CYS A 333 12.29 -13.17 41.30
CA CYS A 333 12.20 -14.62 41.51
C CYS A 333 13.36 -15.36 40.82
N GLY A 334 13.91 -16.38 41.48
CA GLY A 334 15.08 -17.11 40.95
C GLY A 334 14.80 -18.02 39.74
N HIS A 335 13.62 -18.63 39.70
CA HIS A 335 13.13 -19.43 38.57
C HIS A 335 11.60 -19.62 38.65
N ASP A 336 11.00 -20.27 37.65
CA ASP A 336 9.56 -20.56 37.65
C ASP A 336 9.16 -21.63 38.70
N ALA A 337 7.94 -21.53 39.23
CA ALA A 337 7.39 -22.42 40.26
C ALA A 337 7.31 -23.90 39.81
N CYS A 338 7.15 -24.14 38.51
CA CYS A 338 7.08 -25.48 37.93
C CYS A 338 8.45 -26.08 37.56
N GLN A 339 9.53 -25.29 37.60
CA GLN A 339 10.89 -25.78 37.42
C GLN A 339 11.50 -26.22 38.76
N THR A 340 12.38 -27.24 38.74
CA THR A 340 13.13 -27.65 39.94
C THR A 340 14.53 -27.06 39.92
N GLY A 341 14.96 -26.45 41.03
CA GLY A 341 16.22 -25.72 41.10
C GLY A 341 16.63 -25.34 42.52
N THR A 342 17.56 -24.39 42.61
CA THR A 342 17.95 -23.76 43.88
C THR A 342 16.87 -22.81 44.35
N ALA A 343 16.47 -22.88 45.63
CA ALA A 343 15.49 -21.96 46.21
C ALA A 343 15.99 -20.50 46.39
N THR A 344 17.13 -20.15 45.80
CA THR A 344 17.70 -18.79 45.82
C THR A 344 16.73 -17.82 45.17
N ASN A 345 16.44 -16.70 45.84
CA ASN A 345 15.42 -15.73 45.43
C ASN A 345 13.98 -16.30 45.32
N MET A 346 13.73 -17.53 45.77
CA MET A 346 12.37 -18.08 45.88
C MET A 346 11.83 -17.71 47.26
N THR A 347 11.28 -16.49 47.38
CA THR A 347 10.83 -15.89 48.65
C THR A 347 9.38 -15.41 48.56
N THR A 348 8.78 -15.11 49.71
CA THR A 348 7.45 -14.47 49.78
C THR A 348 7.41 -13.05 49.18
N THR A 349 8.57 -12.46 48.85
CA THR A 349 8.68 -11.11 48.28
C THR A 349 9.08 -11.11 46.82
N CYS A 350 9.25 -12.26 46.16
CA CYS A 350 9.76 -12.30 44.78
C CYS A 350 8.74 -11.84 43.71
N GLY A 351 7.49 -11.53 44.11
CA GLY A 351 6.48 -10.93 43.24
C GLY A 351 5.42 -11.91 42.72
N ASP A 352 5.61 -13.23 42.85
CA ASP A 352 4.59 -14.23 42.51
C ASP A 352 3.84 -14.73 43.75
N ALA A 353 2.51 -14.50 43.77
CA ALA A 353 1.61 -14.97 44.83
C ALA A 353 1.58 -16.51 44.96
N CYS A 354 1.84 -17.24 43.87
CA CYS A 354 1.99 -18.71 43.91
C CYS A 354 3.19 -19.12 44.76
N ILE A 355 4.34 -18.45 44.59
CA ILE A 355 5.55 -18.71 45.38
C ILE A 355 5.29 -18.36 46.85
N ALA A 356 4.67 -17.21 47.13
CA ALA A 356 4.32 -16.82 48.50
C ALA A 356 3.42 -17.86 49.20
N ASN A 357 2.41 -18.40 48.51
CA ASN A 357 1.55 -19.46 49.04
C ASN A 357 2.31 -20.77 49.29
N ILE A 358 3.22 -21.16 48.39
CA ILE A 358 4.07 -22.36 48.58
C ILE A 358 5.03 -22.17 49.76
N CYS A 359 5.63 -20.99 49.92
CA CYS A 359 6.47 -20.67 51.08
C CYS A 359 5.67 -20.71 52.40
N ALA A 360 4.41 -20.28 52.40
CA ALA A 360 3.54 -20.35 53.57
C ALA A 360 3.12 -21.80 53.90
N ALA A 361 2.87 -22.62 52.88
CA ALA A 361 2.49 -24.03 53.04
C ALA A 361 3.67 -24.92 53.46
N ASN A 362 4.87 -24.66 52.94
CA ASN A 362 6.11 -25.34 53.35
C ASN A 362 7.30 -24.37 53.28
N PRO A 363 7.67 -23.74 54.43
CA PRO A 363 8.79 -22.79 54.49
C PRO A 363 10.13 -23.34 54.00
N LEU A 364 10.34 -24.65 54.06
CA LEU A 364 11.60 -25.29 53.63
C LEU A 364 11.78 -25.33 52.10
N CYS A 365 10.74 -25.04 51.32
CA CYS A 365 10.84 -24.89 49.86
C CYS A 365 11.49 -23.57 49.44
N CYS A 366 11.51 -22.57 50.32
CA CYS A 366 11.90 -21.20 50.01
C CYS A 366 13.20 -20.79 50.72
N GLU A 367 13.79 -19.66 50.33
CA GLU A 367 14.97 -19.16 51.04
C GLU A 367 14.60 -18.74 52.48
N ILE A 368 15.26 -19.36 53.47
CA ILE A 368 14.99 -19.15 54.90
C ILE A 368 16.11 -18.33 55.54
N HIS A 369 15.72 -17.32 56.33
CA HIS A 369 16.63 -16.47 57.11
C HIS A 369 16.29 -16.47 58.61
N PRO A 370 16.36 -17.63 59.29
CA PRO A 370 16.08 -17.75 60.71
C PRO A 370 16.97 -16.83 61.56
N THR A 371 16.35 -16.25 62.59
CA THR A 371 16.93 -15.24 63.49
C THR A 371 17.32 -15.82 64.84
N SER A 372 16.90 -17.05 65.16
CA SER A 372 17.23 -17.72 66.42
C SER A 372 17.47 -19.22 66.27
N SER A 373 18.22 -19.81 67.22
CA SER A 373 18.36 -21.28 67.29
C SER A 373 17.05 -21.99 67.65
N ALA A 374 16.08 -21.31 68.28
CA ALA A 374 14.75 -21.87 68.53
C ALA A 374 13.97 -22.05 67.21
N GLU A 375 14.08 -21.07 66.32
CA GLU A 375 13.52 -21.11 64.97
C GLU A 375 14.19 -22.20 64.11
N CYS A 376 15.52 -22.35 64.20
CA CYS A 376 16.22 -23.49 63.60
C CYS A 376 15.74 -24.84 64.15
N ALA A 377 15.49 -24.95 65.46
CA ALA A 377 14.97 -26.18 66.06
C ALA A 377 13.54 -26.50 65.62
N ALA A 378 12.73 -25.50 65.26
CA ALA A 378 11.40 -25.68 64.70
C ALA A 378 11.42 -26.06 63.21
N LEU A 379 12.28 -25.43 62.40
CA LEU A 379 12.37 -25.65 60.95
C LEU A 379 13.11 -26.93 60.56
N ILE A 380 14.27 -27.20 61.18
CA ILE A 380 15.16 -28.31 60.82
C ILE A 380 15.05 -29.49 61.79
N GLY A 381 14.58 -29.23 63.01
CA GLY A 381 14.31 -30.23 64.04
C GLY A 381 15.14 -30.04 65.32
N PRO A 382 14.74 -30.68 66.45
CA PRO A 382 15.30 -30.41 67.77
C PRO A 382 16.83 -30.54 67.84
N GLY A 383 17.48 -29.55 68.45
CA GLY A 383 18.94 -29.49 68.59
C GLY A 383 19.67 -28.82 67.41
N SER A 384 18.95 -28.35 66.40
CA SER A 384 19.52 -27.50 65.34
C SER A 384 19.90 -26.12 65.90
N VAL A 385 21.01 -25.54 65.41
CA VAL A 385 21.54 -24.25 65.89
C VAL A 385 21.76 -23.26 64.77
N LEU A 386 21.57 -21.97 65.07
CA LEU A 386 21.81 -20.89 64.12
C LEU A 386 23.31 -20.65 63.91
N LEU A 387 23.70 -20.48 62.65
CA LEU A 387 25.03 -20.04 62.23
C LEU A 387 25.03 -18.55 61.85
N ALA A 388 26.21 -17.93 61.92
CA ALA A 388 26.42 -16.60 61.35
C ALA A 388 26.06 -16.59 59.85
N GLY A 389 25.26 -15.62 59.42
CA GLY A 389 24.69 -15.59 58.06
C GLY A 389 23.28 -16.19 57.92
N GLY A 390 22.55 -16.43 59.02
CA GLY A 390 21.13 -16.75 58.96
C GLY A 390 20.81 -18.16 58.46
N ARG A 391 21.66 -19.15 58.74
CA ARG A 391 21.48 -20.55 58.29
C ARG A 391 21.49 -21.52 59.46
N CYS A 392 20.72 -22.61 59.36
CA CYS A 392 20.63 -23.62 60.40
C CYS A 392 21.59 -24.78 60.17
N ARG A 393 22.35 -25.14 61.21
CA ARG A 393 23.10 -26.39 61.28
C ARG A 393 22.28 -27.46 62.00
N PRO A 394 22.09 -28.66 61.41
CA PRO A 394 21.42 -29.77 62.10
C PRO A 394 22.29 -30.31 63.26
N PRO A 395 21.69 -31.02 64.23
CA PRO A 395 22.44 -31.66 65.32
C PRO A 395 23.44 -32.71 64.79
N THR A 396 24.37 -33.13 65.66
CA THR A 396 25.74 -33.63 65.37
C THR A 396 25.90 -34.98 64.62
N SER A 397 24.94 -35.35 63.76
CA SER A 397 25.04 -36.43 62.76
C SER A 397 24.06 -36.22 61.57
N GLY A 398 23.45 -35.03 61.46
CA GLY A 398 22.13 -34.86 60.87
C GLY A 398 22.03 -34.82 59.34
N ILE A 399 21.11 -35.63 58.82
CA ILE A 399 20.48 -35.47 57.51
C ILE A 399 19.52 -34.28 57.59
N CYS A 400 19.55 -33.41 56.59
CA CYS A 400 18.60 -32.28 56.49
C CYS A 400 17.21 -32.76 56.04
N PRO A 401 16.11 -32.21 56.59
CA PRO A 401 14.77 -32.62 56.20
C PRO A 401 14.45 -32.20 54.75
N PRO A 402 13.87 -33.08 53.91
CA PRO A 402 13.42 -32.70 52.58
C PRO A 402 12.43 -31.53 52.66
N PRO A 403 12.51 -30.56 51.72
CA PRO A 403 13.30 -30.55 50.50
C PRO A 403 14.75 -30.03 50.66
N THR A 404 15.23 -29.74 51.87
CA THR A 404 16.55 -29.13 52.08
C THR A 404 17.71 -30.15 51.96
N ILE A 405 18.90 -29.68 51.56
CA ILE A 405 20.12 -30.50 51.44
C ILE A 405 21.23 -29.99 52.36
N LEU A 406 22.12 -30.90 52.80
CA LEU A 406 23.27 -30.54 53.63
C LEU A 406 24.41 -29.99 52.73
N SER A 407 24.72 -28.70 52.88
CA SER A 407 25.83 -28.04 52.17
C SER A 407 26.58 -27.10 53.10
N GLY A 408 27.91 -27.17 53.11
CA GLY A 408 28.76 -26.36 54.00
C GLY A 408 28.52 -26.58 55.50
N GLY A 409 27.90 -27.69 55.91
CA GLY A 409 27.50 -27.95 57.30
C GLY A 409 26.21 -27.25 57.74
N ALA A 410 25.45 -26.68 56.80
CA ALA A 410 24.12 -26.11 57.02
C ALA A 410 23.07 -26.80 56.14
N CYS A 411 21.81 -26.76 56.53
CA CYS A 411 20.71 -27.14 55.66
C CYS A 411 20.35 -25.97 54.74
N VAL A 412 20.43 -26.20 53.43
CA VAL A 412 20.15 -25.22 52.37
C VAL A 412 18.86 -25.65 51.65
N PRO A 413 17.86 -24.76 51.49
CA PRO A 413 16.62 -25.09 50.80
C PRO A 413 16.84 -25.39 49.31
N GLN A 414 15.99 -26.26 48.76
CA GLN A 414 15.96 -26.58 47.33
C GLN A 414 14.52 -26.61 46.85
N TRP A 415 14.29 -26.13 45.64
CA TRP A 415 13.00 -26.26 44.98
C TRP A 415 12.87 -27.64 44.34
N SER A 416 12.69 -28.65 45.19
CA SER A 416 12.60 -30.05 44.78
C SER A 416 11.27 -30.37 44.08
N ALA A 417 11.16 -31.59 43.55
CA ALA A 417 9.88 -32.11 43.03
C ALA A 417 8.73 -32.02 44.05
N THR A 418 9.01 -32.10 45.36
CA THR A 418 8.00 -31.90 46.41
C THR A 418 7.43 -30.47 46.41
N CYS A 419 8.27 -29.46 46.17
CA CYS A 419 7.86 -28.06 46.10
C CYS A 419 7.06 -27.77 44.84
N ARG A 420 7.56 -28.24 43.67
CA ARG A 420 6.84 -28.18 42.40
C ARG A 420 5.43 -28.79 42.49
N ASN A 421 5.30 -29.93 43.16
CA ASN A 421 4.02 -30.62 43.30
C ASN A 421 3.00 -29.84 44.17
N LEU A 422 3.43 -28.88 44.99
CA LEU A 422 2.52 -28.02 45.77
C LEU A 422 1.76 -27.03 44.87
N VAL A 423 2.28 -26.66 43.70
CA VAL A 423 1.63 -25.71 42.76
C VAL A 423 0.19 -26.11 42.47
N ALA A 424 -0.07 -27.41 42.22
CA ALA A 424 -1.39 -27.96 41.94
C ALA A 424 -2.42 -27.81 43.11
N THR A 425 -1.99 -27.36 44.28
CA THR A 425 -2.85 -27.16 45.47
C THR A 425 -2.77 -25.75 46.06
N GLN A 426 -1.65 -25.05 45.88
CA GLN A 426 -1.38 -23.74 46.49
C GLN A 426 -1.49 -22.57 45.49
N CYS A 427 -1.60 -22.85 44.20
CA CYS A 427 -1.60 -21.84 43.14
C CYS A 427 -2.87 -21.98 42.27
N PRO A 428 -3.95 -21.25 42.58
CA PRO A 428 -5.19 -21.29 41.81
C PRO A 428 -4.93 -21.01 40.32
N GLY A 429 -5.40 -21.89 39.44
CA GLY A 429 -5.25 -21.76 37.99
C GLY A 429 -3.87 -22.13 37.40
N LYS A 430 -2.82 -22.32 38.21
CA LYS A 430 -1.50 -22.77 37.72
C LYS A 430 -1.39 -24.31 37.76
N SER A 431 -0.78 -24.90 36.73
CA SER A 431 -0.54 -26.35 36.62
C SER A 431 0.89 -26.62 36.16
N CYS A 432 1.59 -27.57 36.80
CA CYS A 432 2.93 -28.01 36.39
C CYS A 432 2.96 -29.31 35.58
N THR A 433 1.80 -29.84 35.21
CA THR A 433 1.70 -30.66 34.00
C THR A 433 2.03 -29.75 32.82
N THR A 434 2.99 -30.13 31.98
CA THR A 434 3.30 -29.42 30.73
C THR A 434 2.00 -29.22 29.94
N PRO A 435 1.46 -27.98 29.89
CA PRO A 435 0.29 -27.74 29.08
C PRO A 435 0.75 -27.77 27.63
N THR A 436 -0.01 -28.43 26.77
CA THR A 436 -0.13 -27.97 25.39
C THR A 436 -0.85 -26.63 25.46
N SER A 437 -0.12 -25.58 25.81
CA SER A 437 -0.62 -24.21 25.82
C SER A 437 -0.93 -23.87 24.37
N LEU A 438 -2.22 -23.91 24.04
CA LEU A 438 -2.77 -23.73 22.72
C LEU A 438 -3.81 -22.63 22.80
N TRP A 439 -3.79 -21.74 21.82
CA TRP A 439 -4.84 -20.79 21.58
C TRP A 439 -6.00 -21.54 20.91
N ASP A 440 -6.92 -22.07 21.72
CA ASP A 440 -8.04 -22.90 21.23
C ASP A 440 -9.26 -22.04 20.80
N PRO A 441 -10.31 -22.62 20.16
CA PRO A 441 -11.48 -21.85 19.71
C PRO A 441 -12.21 -21.07 20.82
N THR A 442 -12.04 -21.46 22.08
CA THR A 442 -12.58 -20.71 23.23
C THR A 442 -11.74 -19.48 23.54
N CYS A 443 -10.42 -19.51 23.28
CA CYS A 443 -9.55 -18.33 23.37
C CYS A 443 -9.94 -17.30 22.30
N VAL A 444 -10.23 -17.77 21.08
CA VAL A 444 -10.80 -16.95 19.99
C VAL A 444 -12.15 -16.33 20.40
N ALA A 445 -13.10 -17.12 20.91
CA ALA A 445 -14.38 -16.58 21.38
C ALA A 445 -14.26 -15.58 22.55
N LEU A 446 -13.20 -15.69 23.38
CA LEU A 446 -12.89 -14.70 24.42
C LEU A 446 -12.30 -13.42 23.83
N THR A 447 -11.54 -13.48 22.72
CA THR A 447 -11.13 -12.30 21.95
C THR A 447 -12.34 -11.48 21.53
N GLU A 448 -13.36 -12.13 20.95
CA GLU A 448 -14.59 -11.46 20.53
C GLU A 448 -15.33 -10.79 21.70
N ALA A 449 -15.52 -11.54 22.79
CA ALA A 449 -16.27 -11.09 23.95
C ALA A 449 -15.60 -9.97 24.77
N LEU A 450 -14.26 -9.89 24.78
CA LEU A 450 -13.49 -9.00 25.66
C LEU A 450 -12.80 -7.83 24.94
N CYS A 451 -12.64 -7.91 23.61
CA CYS A 451 -11.93 -6.89 22.82
C CYS A 451 -12.83 -6.06 21.89
N GLY A 452 -14.10 -6.46 21.69
CA GLY A 452 -15.08 -5.69 20.90
C GLY A 452 -14.93 -5.87 19.39
N SER A 453 -14.18 -6.88 18.97
CA SER A 453 -13.98 -7.29 17.57
C SER A 453 -14.88 -8.48 17.25
N THR A 454 -15.41 -8.58 16.02
CA THR A 454 -15.98 -9.83 15.52
C THR A 454 -14.89 -10.60 14.77
N CYS A 455 -14.54 -11.81 15.20
CA CYS A 455 -13.66 -12.66 14.42
C CYS A 455 -14.49 -13.23 13.26
N SER A 456 -14.41 -12.60 12.09
CA SER A 456 -15.12 -13.08 10.90
C SER A 456 -14.72 -14.53 10.59
N THR A 457 -15.67 -15.32 10.10
CA THR A 457 -15.38 -16.67 9.58
C THR A 457 -14.71 -16.65 8.20
N ASP A 458 -14.51 -15.47 7.61
CA ASP A 458 -13.68 -15.26 6.42
C ASP A 458 -12.21 -15.02 6.81
N PRO A 459 -11.27 -15.89 6.37
CA PRO A 459 -9.84 -15.75 6.69
C PRO A 459 -9.20 -14.64 5.85
N GLY A 460 -9.31 -13.38 6.29
CA GLY A 460 -8.59 -12.25 5.68
C GLY A 460 -8.98 -10.82 6.10
N ALA A 461 -10.12 -10.62 6.76
CA ALA A 461 -10.80 -9.31 6.76
C ALA A 461 -10.30 -8.19 7.72
N GLN A 462 -9.15 -8.33 8.41
CA GLN A 462 -8.54 -7.24 9.21
C GLN A 462 -7.01 -7.27 9.09
N GLN A 463 -6.53 -6.75 7.96
CA GLN A 463 -5.13 -6.42 7.69
C GLN A 463 -5.04 -4.89 7.50
N GLY A 464 -3.96 -4.26 7.98
CA GLY A 464 -3.77 -2.80 7.86
C GLY A 464 -3.68 -2.36 6.39
N LEU A 465 -4.21 -1.18 6.06
CA LEU A 465 -4.38 -0.73 4.68
C LEU A 465 -3.56 0.54 4.42
N CYS A 466 -2.75 0.55 3.36
CA CYS A 466 -2.12 1.78 2.90
C CYS A 466 -3.15 2.65 2.16
N LYS A 467 -3.21 3.93 2.52
CA LYS A 467 -4.14 4.95 2.00
C LYS A 467 -3.37 6.12 1.41
N SER A 468 -3.73 6.55 0.20
CA SER A 468 -3.19 7.77 -0.39
C SER A 468 -3.51 9.01 0.45
N TYR A 469 -2.52 9.87 0.66
CA TYR A 469 -2.74 11.19 1.21
C TYR A 469 -3.53 12.05 0.21
N LEU A 470 -4.64 12.60 0.66
CA LEU A 470 -5.38 13.60 -0.10
C LEU A 470 -4.56 14.90 -0.23
N PRO A 471 -4.83 15.76 -1.22
CA PRO A 471 -4.29 17.11 -1.26
C PRO A 471 -4.56 17.85 0.06
N SER A 472 -3.60 18.62 0.58
CA SER A 472 -3.64 19.34 1.87
C SER A 472 -3.58 18.48 3.16
N GLN A 473 -3.26 17.19 3.09
CA GLN A 473 -3.03 16.35 4.29
C GLN A 473 -1.55 16.28 4.70
N THR A 474 -1.28 16.35 6.00
CA THR A 474 0.00 15.99 6.65
C THR A 474 -0.09 14.64 7.37
N ASP A 475 1.06 14.04 7.67
CA ASP A 475 1.20 12.92 8.61
C ASP A 475 1.13 13.44 10.06
N PRO A 476 0.09 13.12 10.85
CA PRO A 476 0.01 13.52 12.25
C PRO A 476 1.12 12.92 13.14
N ALA A 477 1.86 11.92 12.66
CA ALA A 477 3.02 11.36 13.34
C ALA A 477 4.33 12.12 13.03
N CYS A 478 4.36 13.00 12.04
CA CYS A 478 5.55 13.76 11.63
C CYS A 478 5.51 15.24 12.05
N SER A 479 6.14 15.56 13.18
CA SER A 479 6.37 16.94 13.63
C SER A 479 7.51 17.66 12.90
N GLY A 480 8.05 17.09 11.82
CA GLY A 480 9.25 17.55 11.09
C GLY A 480 8.93 17.86 9.63
N VAL A 481 9.92 17.72 8.74
CA VAL A 481 9.69 17.65 7.29
C VAL A 481 9.45 16.18 6.90
N ASP A 482 8.65 15.94 5.87
CA ASP A 482 8.49 14.63 5.25
C ASP A 482 8.14 14.83 3.77
N LEU A 483 9.07 14.58 2.85
CA LEU A 483 8.90 14.86 1.42
C LEU A 483 8.51 13.64 0.61
N THR A 484 7.29 13.60 0.10
CA THR A 484 6.87 12.53 -0.81
C THR A 484 7.01 12.96 -2.27
N VAL A 485 7.20 11.98 -3.16
CA VAL A 485 7.16 12.20 -4.62
C VAL A 485 5.98 11.44 -5.19
N GLY A 486 5.04 12.17 -5.79
CA GLY A 486 3.90 11.56 -6.48
C GLY A 486 4.31 10.96 -7.84
N VAL A 487 3.34 10.65 -8.70
CA VAL A 487 3.64 10.08 -10.03
C VAL A 487 4.25 11.14 -10.96
N PRO A 488 5.50 10.98 -11.45
CA PRO A 488 6.18 11.96 -12.29
C PRO A 488 6.01 11.62 -13.78
N CYS A 489 5.35 12.51 -14.52
CA CYS A 489 4.98 12.32 -15.93
C CYS A 489 5.16 13.61 -16.75
N GLY A 490 5.28 13.50 -18.07
CA GLY A 490 5.33 14.63 -18.99
C GLY A 490 6.43 15.66 -18.68
N GLY A 491 7.57 15.23 -18.10
CA GLY A 491 8.64 16.13 -17.66
C GLY A 491 8.35 16.94 -16.38
N THR A 492 7.30 16.58 -15.64
CA THR A 492 6.89 17.20 -14.37
C THR A 492 6.96 16.19 -13.22
N ILE A 493 7.54 16.60 -12.10
CA ILE A 493 7.71 15.78 -10.89
C ILE A 493 6.92 16.44 -9.74
N PRO A 494 5.79 15.85 -9.29
CA PRO A 494 5.09 16.35 -8.11
C PRO A 494 5.85 15.98 -6.84
N VAL A 495 6.17 16.98 -6.02
CA VAL A 495 6.82 16.83 -4.71
C VAL A 495 5.90 17.43 -3.64
N CYS A 496 5.50 16.62 -2.66
CA CYS A 496 4.63 17.04 -1.56
C CYS A 496 5.43 17.12 -0.27
N ASN A 497 5.00 17.98 0.66
CA ASN A 497 5.48 17.93 2.05
C ASN A 497 4.35 17.45 2.96
N ARG A 498 4.48 16.25 3.49
CA ARG A 498 3.54 15.64 4.43
C ARG A 498 3.93 15.90 5.89
N GLY A 499 5.07 16.52 6.15
CA GLY A 499 5.47 16.91 7.51
C GLY A 499 4.91 18.27 7.94
N ASP A 500 4.72 18.47 9.24
CA ASP A 500 4.20 19.72 9.82
C ASP A 500 5.19 20.91 9.78
N THR A 501 6.44 20.71 9.35
CA THR A 501 7.44 21.77 9.16
C THR A 501 7.56 22.20 7.69
N PRO A 502 7.57 23.51 7.35
CA PRO A 502 7.77 23.98 5.98
C PRO A 502 9.16 23.66 5.40
N VAL A 503 9.19 23.24 4.14
CA VAL A 503 10.40 22.90 3.39
C VAL A 503 10.93 24.10 2.63
N PRO A 504 12.24 24.41 2.69
CA PRO A 504 12.83 25.49 1.90
C PRO A 504 12.90 25.15 0.40
N ALA A 505 13.02 26.17 -0.46
CA ALA A 505 13.36 25.97 -1.86
C ALA A 505 14.79 25.42 -2.02
N GLY A 506 15.06 24.74 -3.14
CA GLY A 506 16.38 24.26 -3.52
C GLY A 506 16.67 22.80 -3.15
N ILE A 507 15.65 22.03 -2.75
CA ILE A 507 15.80 20.60 -2.46
C ILE A 507 16.17 19.87 -3.74
N GLU A 508 17.21 19.04 -3.68
CA GLU A 508 17.70 18.29 -4.83
C GLU A 508 16.78 17.10 -5.15
N ILE A 509 16.52 16.90 -6.45
CA ILE A 509 15.92 15.69 -6.99
C ILE A 509 16.99 14.99 -7.82
N HIS A 510 17.39 13.79 -7.42
CA HIS A 510 18.36 12.98 -8.16
C HIS A 510 17.66 11.93 -8.99
N ARG A 511 18.18 11.70 -10.19
CA ARG A 511 17.81 10.59 -11.07
C ARG A 511 18.83 9.46 -10.98
N TYR A 512 18.33 8.25 -11.06
CA TYR A 512 19.10 7.01 -11.08
C TYR A 512 18.68 6.16 -12.29
N PRO A 513 19.55 5.27 -12.80
CA PRO A 513 19.19 4.31 -13.85
C PRO A 513 17.90 3.54 -13.52
N ALA A 514 17.17 3.10 -14.55
CA ALA A 514 16.01 2.24 -14.35
C ALA A 514 16.43 0.93 -13.64
N GLY A 515 15.72 0.55 -12.57
CA GLY A 515 16.03 -0.63 -11.76
C GLY A 515 17.26 -0.48 -10.85
N ALA A 516 17.76 0.74 -10.61
CA ALA A 516 18.88 1.01 -9.71
C ALA A 516 18.63 0.60 -8.24
N GLY A 517 17.39 0.33 -7.85
CA GLY A 517 17.03 -0.23 -6.53
C GLY A 517 17.31 0.72 -5.38
N GLN A 518 17.05 2.01 -5.61
CA GLN A 518 17.22 3.10 -4.65
C GLN A 518 15.89 3.44 -3.95
N LEU A 519 14.76 3.06 -4.55
CA LEU A 519 13.46 3.02 -3.89
C LEU A 519 13.44 1.91 -2.82
N PRO A 520 12.83 2.14 -1.64
CA PRO A 520 12.73 1.11 -0.62
C PRO A 520 11.83 -0.05 -1.07
N SER A 521 12.05 -1.21 -0.45
CA SER A 521 11.39 -2.47 -0.82
C SER A 521 11.27 -3.35 0.43
N SER A 522 10.15 -4.05 0.55
CA SER A 522 9.88 -5.03 1.60
C SER A 522 10.69 -6.33 1.47
N ALA A 523 11.47 -6.50 0.39
CA ALA A 523 12.30 -7.69 0.21
C ALA A 523 13.48 -7.73 1.20
N PRO A 524 13.73 -8.86 1.91
CA PRO A 524 14.78 -8.96 2.95
C PRO A 524 16.20 -8.61 2.51
N SER A 525 16.51 -8.72 1.20
CA SER A 525 17.78 -8.34 0.59
C SER A 525 17.85 -6.87 0.12
N ARG A 526 16.72 -6.13 0.13
CA ARG A 526 16.58 -4.73 -0.28
C ARG A 526 15.98 -3.79 0.79
N VAL A 527 15.82 -4.24 2.04
CA VAL A 527 15.52 -3.33 3.16
C VAL A 527 16.73 -2.39 3.37
N LEU A 528 16.72 -1.25 2.68
CA LEU A 528 17.59 -0.12 2.99
C LEU A 528 17.19 0.39 4.37
N SER A 529 17.90 -0.05 5.41
CA SER A 529 17.65 0.23 6.83
C SER A 529 17.82 1.70 7.25
N SER A 530 17.96 2.59 6.26
CA SER A 530 17.98 4.03 6.35
C SER A 530 17.92 4.58 4.92
N CYS A 531 17.36 5.76 4.76
CA CYS A 531 17.26 6.47 3.49
C CYS A 531 18.65 6.94 3.04
N SER A 532 19.42 6.00 2.49
CA SER A 532 20.77 6.22 1.98
C SER A 532 20.94 5.67 0.57
N PRO A 533 20.17 6.18 -0.42
CA PRO A 533 20.47 5.94 -1.82
C PRO A 533 21.89 6.46 -2.11
N THR A 534 22.64 5.71 -2.91
CA THR A 534 24.08 5.94 -3.12
C THR A 534 24.41 6.16 -4.58
N GLY A 535 25.12 7.26 -4.86
CA GLY A 535 25.21 7.80 -6.21
C GLY A 535 23.95 8.61 -6.55
N GLY A 536 23.60 8.62 -7.83
CA GLY A 536 22.57 9.52 -8.38
C GLY A 536 23.19 10.69 -9.13
N THR A 537 22.42 11.26 -10.05
CA THR A 537 22.78 12.51 -10.76
C THR A 537 21.71 13.54 -10.51
N LEU A 538 22.08 14.76 -10.14
CA LEU A 538 21.13 15.87 -10.02
C LEU A 538 20.31 16.03 -11.31
N ALA A 539 18.99 15.91 -11.21
CA ALA A 539 18.06 16.11 -12.32
C ALA A 539 17.56 17.56 -12.35
N CYS A 540 17.19 18.08 -11.18
CA CYS A 540 16.64 19.42 -10.93
C CYS A 540 16.59 19.71 -9.42
N THR A 541 16.16 20.91 -9.04
CA THR A 541 15.90 21.31 -7.66
C THR A 541 14.50 21.93 -7.52
N THR A 542 13.90 21.88 -6.33
CA THR A 542 12.63 22.57 -6.06
C THR A 542 12.81 24.09 -6.21
N ALA A 543 11.96 24.75 -7.00
CA ALA A 543 12.10 26.18 -7.29
C ALA A 543 11.54 27.09 -6.20
N GLN A 544 10.69 26.56 -5.31
CA GLN A 544 9.95 27.29 -4.28
C GLN A 544 9.82 26.45 -3.00
N PRO A 545 9.57 27.08 -1.83
CA PRO A 545 9.27 26.36 -0.59
C PRO A 545 7.99 25.52 -0.71
N ILE A 546 7.89 24.46 0.09
CA ILE A 546 6.70 23.60 0.18
C ILE A 546 6.14 23.70 1.59
N ALA A 547 4.91 24.17 1.74
CA ALA A 547 4.26 24.27 3.05
C ALA A 547 3.76 22.88 3.52
N PRO A 548 3.51 22.68 4.82
CA PRO A 548 2.86 21.46 5.33
C PRO A 548 1.56 21.13 4.60
N GLY A 549 1.44 19.90 4.13
CA GLY A 549 0.30 19.35 3.39
C GLY A 549 0.26 19.73 1.90
N GLU A 550 1.12 20.63 1.44
CA GLU A 550 1.10 21.15 0.07
C GLU A 550 2.01 20.39 -0.90
N SER A 551 1.72 20.51 -2.19
CA SER A 551 2.44 19.85 -3.28
C SER A 551 2.86 20.85 -4.35
N ILE A 552 4.06 20.70 -4.92
CA ILE A 552 4.55 21.51 -6.03
C ILE A 552 4.95 20.63 -7.23
N SER A 553 4.67 21.13 -8.42
CA SER A 553 5.09 20.50 -9.69
C SER A 553 6.45 21.03 -10.11
N VAL A 554 7.49 20.19 -10.02
CA VAL A 554 8.86 20.53 -10.43
C VAL A 554 9.09 20.12 -11.89
N ALA A 555 9.26 21.10 -12.78
CA ALA A 555 9.43 20.88 -14.21
C ALA A 555 10.85 21.28 -14.70
N GLY A 556 11.21 20.89 -15.93
CA GLY A 556 12.49 21.25 -16.54
C GLY A 556 13.67 20.38 -16.09
N CYS A 557 13.38 19.24 -15.48
CA CYS A 557 14.36 18.28 -15.01
C CYS A 557 15.10 17.60 -16.17
N THR A 558 16.43 17.55 -16.09
CA THR A 558 17.28 17.11 -17.21
C THR A 558 17.54 15.61 -17.21
N GLY A 559 17.83 15.05 -18.38
CA GLY A 559 18.37 13.70 -18.54
C GLY A 559 17.46 12.56 -18.05
N LEU A 560 16.15 12.80 -18.00
CA LEU A 560 15.14 11.82 -17.61
C LEU A 560 14.75 10.92 -18.79
N ALA A 561 14.44 9.66 -18.49
CA ALA A 561 14.02 8.63 -19.42
C ALA A 561 13.12 7.62 -18.67
N ASP A 562 12.31 6.86 -19.38
CA ASP A 562 11.28 6.01 -18.76
C ASP A 562 11.89 4.93 -17.85
N GLY A 563 11.23 4.70 -16.71
CA GLY A 563 11.66 3.73 -15.70
C GLY A 563 12.79 4.22 -14.79
N MET A 564 13.38 5.40 -15.04
CA MET A 564 14.42 5.97 -14.18
C MET A 564 13.85 6.29 -12.78
N GLU A 565 14.54 5.86 -11.74
CA GLU A 565 14.15 6.15 -10.35
C GLU A 565 14.51 7.60 -9.99
N LEU A 566 13.61 8.26 -9.30
CA LEU A 566 13.73 9.64 -8.81
C LEU A 566 13.63 9.64 -7.29
N ILE A 567 14.54 10.38 -6.64
CA ILE A 567 14.49 10.58 -5.18
C ILE A 567 14.66 12.06 -4.88
N VAL A 568 13.73 12.60 -4.10
CA VAL A 568 13.84 13.94 -3.51
C VAL A 568 14.64 13.89 -2.20
N ASN A 569 15.40 14.94 -1.90
CA ASN A 569 16.22 15.07 -0.69
C ASN A 569 17.18 13.87 -0.41
N PRO A 570 17.94 13.37 -1.41
CA PRO A 570 18.89 12.29 -1.18
C PRO A 570 20.10 12.73 -0.32
N PRO A 571 20.88 11.79 0.25
CA PRO A 571 22.01 12.11 1.11
C PRO A 571 23.10 12.89 0.37
N GLY A 572 23.38 14.09 0.85
CA GLY A 572 24.34 14.97 0.20
C GLY A 572 24.48 16.35 0.85
N PRO A 573 25.36 17.20 0.30
CA PRO A 573 25.56 18.58 0.76
C PRO A 573 24.37 19.47 0.36
N GLY A 574 23.27 19.33 1.11
CA GLY A 574 21.98 19.96 0.81
C GLY A 574 20.79 19.22 1.43
N GLN A 575 21.01 17.98 1.91
CA GLN A 575 19.98 17.18 2.56
C GLN A 575 19.43 17.88 3.82
N ILE A 576 18.10 17.91 3.96
CA ILE A 576 17.40 18.30 5.19
C ILE A 576 16.97 17.06 5.99
N ALA A 577 16.76 17.20 7.30
CA ALA A 577 16.31 16.09 8.14
C ALA A 577 14.80 15.91 8.04
N GLU A 578 14.35 14.65 7.93
CA GLU A 578 12.95 14.29 7.70
C GLU A 578 12.49 13.24 8.73
N CYS A 579 11.18 13.15 8.96
CA CYS A 579 10.58 12.13 9.83
C CYS A 579 10.60 10.75 9.16
N GLN A 580 10.17 10.75 7.91
CA GLN A 580 10.16 9.62 7.02
C GLN A 580 10.89 10.04 5.75
N CYS A 581 11.58 9.09 5.14
CA CYS A 581 12.34 9.34 3.93
C CYS A 581 12.37 8.16 2.95
N ALA A 582 11.56 7.13 3.25
CA ALA A 582 11.29 5.98 2.40
C ALA A 582 10.26 6.33 1.29
N ASN A 583 9.38 7.27 1.58
CA ASN A 583 8.34 7.82 0.73
C ASN A 583 8.83 8.91 -0.26
N ASN A 584 10.11 9.30 -0.20
CA ASN A 584 10.79 10.26 -1.09
C ASN A 584 11.00 9.79 -2.54
N GLY A 585 10.64 8.54 -2.84
CA GLY A 585 11.01 7.87 -4.08
C GLY A 585 9.84 7.69 -5.05
N SER A 586 10.10 7.86 -6.35
CA SER A 586 9.12 7.59 -7.41
C SER A 586 9.81 7.21 -8.74
N VAL A 587 9.05 6.75 -9.74
CA VAL A 587 9.57 6.28 -11.04
C VAL A 587 9.13 7.21 -12.16
N TYR A 588 10.07 7.73 -12.94
CA TYR A 588 9.78 8.67 -14.04
C TYR A 588 9.21 8.00 -15.29
N GLN A 589 8.26 8.68 -15.93
CA GLN A 589 7.76 8.39 -17.27
C GLN A 589 7.68 9.64 -18.16
N SER A 590 7.96 9.49 -19.44
CA SER A 590 8.01 10.57 -20.45
C SER A 590 6.68 10.81 -21.16
N ALA A 591 5.73 9.87 -21.06
CA ALA A 591 4.35 10.11 -21.45
C ALA A 591 3.80 11.29 -20.64
N GLU A 592 3.09 12.21 -21.30
CA GLU A 592 2.22 13.14 -20.58
C GLU A 592 1.18 12.30 -19.84
N CYS A 593 0.95 12.56 -18.54
CA CYS A 593 -0.28 12.09 -17.92
C CYS A 593 -1.42 12.69 -18.74
N ALA A 594 -2.29 11.85 -19.31
CA ALA A 594 -3.58 12.38 -19.67
C ALA A 594 -4.29 12.81 -18.37
N SER A 595 -5.29 13.67 -18.49
CA SER A 595 -6.20 13.96 -17.38
C SER A 595 -7.54 13.27 -17.67
N PRO A 596 -8.36 12.89 -16.66
CA PRO A 596 -9.66 12.28 -16.90
C PRO A 596 -10.65 13.41 -17.21
N GLY A 597 -10.48 13.99 -18.41
CA GLY A 597 -10.72 15.42 -18.60
C GLY A 597 -9.67 16.25 -17.84
N CYS A 598 -9.19 17.34 -18.45
CA CYS A 598 -8.44 18.43 -17.80
C CYS A 598 -8.68 18.52 -16.27
N VAL A 599 -7.74 18.03 -15.44
CA VAL A 599 -7.92 18.08 -13.98
C VAL A 599 -8.15 19.55 -13.61
N ALA A 600 -9.31 19.83 -13.01
CA ALA A 600 -9.70 21.17 -12.64
C ALA A 600 -8.74 21.69 -11.57
N THR A 601 -7.64 22.30 -12.01
CA THR A 601 -6.57 22.74 -11.10
C THR A 601 -7.17 23.78 -10.17
N ALA A 602 -7.16 23.48 -8.88
CA ALA A 602 -7.89 24.18 -7.85
C ALA A 602 -6.92 24.61 -6.74
N SER A 603 -6.68 25.91 -6.63
CA SER A 603 -5.97 26.50 -5.49
C SER A 603 -7.00 26.88 -4.43
N ALA A 604 -7.08 26.09 -3.36
CA ALA A 604 -8.00 26.32 -2.26
C ALA A 604 -7.41 27.28 -1.21
N SER A 605 -8.22 28.21 -0.74
CA SER A 605 -7.93 29.08 0.39
C SER A 605 -9.06 28.93 1.40
N THR A 606 -8.73 28.44 2.60
CA THR A 606 -9.72 28.15 3.64
C THR A 606 -10.11 29.45 4.33
N ILE A 607 -11.35 29.94 4.13
CA ILE A 607 -11.84 31.14 4.83
C ILE A 607 -12.34 30.71 6.20
N ARG A 608 -11.41 30.69 7.16
CA ARG A 608 -11.72 30.51 8.57
C ARG A 608 -12.09 31.86 9.19
N PRO A 609 -13.13 31.93 10.05
CA PRO A 609 -13.36 33.12 10.86
C PRO A 609 -12.15 33.37 11.76
N VAL A 610 -11.74 34.63 11.88
CA VAL A 610 -10.58 35.02 12.70
C VAL A 610 -11.02 35.54 14.04
N THR A 611 -10.30 35.17 15.10
CA THR A 611 -10.48 35.70 16.44
C THR A 611 -9.15 36.16 17.03
N LEU A 612 -9.07 37.45 17.37
CA LEU A 612 -7.89 38.05 17.98
C LEU A 612 -8.07 38.25 19.48
N PHE A 613 -7.07 37.85 20.27
CA PHE A 613 -6.89 38.33 21.64
C PHE A 613 -5.87 39.47 21.66
N VAL A 614 -6.33 40.70 21.81
CA VAL A 614 -5.48 41.89 21.85
C VAL A 614 -5.07 42.16 23.30
N ALA A 615 -3.78 42.04 23.60
CA ALA A 615 -3.20 42.26 24.92
C ALA A 615 -2.32 43.52 24.92
N LEU A 616 -2.88 44.65 25.40
CA LEU A 616 -2.21 45.95 25.39
C LEU A 616 -1.59 46.32 26.75
N ASP A 617 -0.29 46.58 26.74
CA ASP A 617 0.45 47.16 27.85
C ASP A 617 -0.08 48.55 28.25
N ARG A 618 -0.22 48.77 29.55
CA ARG A 618 -0.66 50.01 30.20
C ARG A 618 0.19 50.34 31.43
N SER A 619 1.41 49.81 31.49
CA SER A 619 2.41 50.11 32.52
C SER A 619 2.78 51.60 32.55
N ALA A 620 3.46 52.04 33.60
CA ALA A 620 3.77 53.45 33.81
C ALA A 620 4.62 54.08 32.68
N SER A 621 5.42 53.29 31.96
CA SER A 621 6.23 53.74 30.81
C SER A 621 5.39 54.32 29.68
N MET A 622 4.18 53.79 29.46
CA MET A 622 3.24 54.24 28.41
C MET A 622 2.85 55.73 28.52
N THR A 623 3.05 56.35 29.70
CA THR A 623 2.78 57.79 29.92
C THR A 623 3.92 58.58 30.55
N ALA A 624 5.01 57.93 31.00
CA ALA A 624 6.13 58.56 31.69
C ALA A 624 6.74 59.72 30.89
N SER A 625 7.13 60.80 31.57
CA SER A 625 7.86 61.95 30.98
C SER A 625 7.23 62.55 29.71
N GLY A 626 5.90 62.57 29.62
CA GLY A 626 5.18 63.11 28.46
C GLY A 626 4.90 62.09 27.35
N ALA A 627 5.28 60.81 27.53
CA ALA A 627 5.06 59.75 26.54
C ALA A 627 3.58 59.46 26.24
N SER A 628 2.62 59.98 27.02
CA SER A 628 1.18 59.79 26.79
C SER A 628 0.75 60.19 25.36
N THR A 629 1.31 61.28 24.81
CA THR A 629 1.04 61.73 23.44
C THR A 629 1.88 61.02 22.37
N ALA A 630 2.84 60.17 22.77
CA ALA A 630 3.76 59.45 21.89
C ALA A 630 3.59 57.92 21.91
N ARG A 631 2.91 57.37 22.92
CA ARG A 631 2.73 55.93 23.16
C ARG A 631 1.26 55.59 23.46
N TRP A 632 0.75 55.93 24.65
CA TRP A 632 -0.61 55.56 25.07
C TRP A 632 -1.73 56.07 24.15
N ASN A 633 -1.78 57.37 23.85
CA ASN A 633 -2.82 57.92 23.00
C ASN A 633 -2.70 57.40 21.54
N PRO A 634 -1.54 57.45 20.87
CA PRO A 634 -1.40 56.85 19.54
C PRO A 634 -1.73 55.36 19.47
N ALA A 635 -1.41 54.57 20.51
CA ALA A 635 -1.74 53.15 20.56
C ALA A 635 -3.26 52.90 20.63
N ARG A 636 -3.96 53.67 21.48
CA ARG A 636 -5.42 53.65 21.55
C ARG A 636 -6.06 54.13 20.26
N ASP A 637 -5.53 55.19 19.66
CA ASP A 637 -6.06 55.75 18.41
C ASP A 637 -5.87 54.79 17.22
N ALA A 638 -4.76 54.04 17.17
CA ALA A 638 -4.56 52.96 16.19
C ALA A 638 -5.59 51.83 16.34
N LEU A 639 -5.83 51.35 17.57
CA LEU A 639 -6.81 50.30 17.83
C LEU A 639 -8.23 50.75 17.51
N LYS A 640 -8.62 51.97 17.93
CA LYS A 640 -9.92 52.57 17.54
C LYS A 640 -10.06 52.64 16.01
N ALA A 641 -9.04 53.11 15.31
CA ALA A 641 -9.05 53.20 13.84
C ALA A 641 -8.97 51.85 13.11
N PHE A 642 -8.54 50.79 13.79
CA PHE A 642 -8.51 49.42 13.27
C PHE A 642 -9.85 48.69 13.49
N PHE A 643 -10.49 48.89 14.65
CA PHE A 643 -11.82 48.33 14.93
C PHE A 643 -12.93 49.02 14.13
N ALA A 644 -12.82 50.34 13.94
CA ALA A 644 -13.74 51.14 13.11
C ALA A 644 -13.46 51.04 11.58
N ASP A 645 -12.54 50.18 11.15
CA ASP A 645 -12.24 49.96 9.73
C ASP A 645 -13.20 48.90 9.18
N PRO A 646 -14.06 49.22 8.18
CA PRO A 646 -15.03 48.25 7.65
C PRO A 646 -14.39 46.97 7.08
N ALA A 647 -13.10 46.99 6.73
CA ALA A 647 -12.37 45.79 6.31
C ALA A 647 -12.15 44.77 7.47
N SER A 648 -12.30 45.20 8.73
CA SER A 648 -12.26 44.38 9.94
C SER A 648 -13.58 43.65 10.26
N ALA A 649 -14.62 43.77 9.43
CA ALA A 649 -15.87 43.01 9.58
C ALA A 649 -15.62 41.49 9.64
N GLY A 650 -16.41 40.74 10.41
CA GLY A 650 -16.23 39.30 10.66
C GLY A 650 -15.11 38.96 11.66
N LEU A 651 -14.30 39.93 12.11
CA LEU A 651 -13.25 39.71 13.10
C LEU A 651 -13.84 39.55 14.51
N GLY A 652 -13.58 38.42 15.16
CA GLY A 652 -13.75 38.26 16.59
C GLY A 652 -12.64 39.00 17.33
N VAL A 653 -12.97 39.82 18.33
CA VAL A 653 -11.96 40.56 19.09
C VAL A 653 -12.28 40.51 20.58
N ALA A 654 -11.39 39.88 21.33
CA ALA A 654 -11.29 40.00 22.78
C ALA A 654 -10.17 40.99 23.13
N LEU A 655 -10.40 41.88 24.09
CA LEU A 655 -9.43 42.90 24.52
C LEU A 655 -9.02 42.71 25.97
N ARG A 656 -7.72 42.81 26.26
CA ARG A 656 -7.13 42.80 27.60
C ARG A 656 -6.10 43.91 27.75
N PHE A 657 -6.11 44.57 28.90
CA PHE A 657 -5.03 45.46 29.34
C PHE A 657 -4.17 44.78 30.40
N TRP A 658 -2.86 45.07 30.42
CA TRP A 658 -1.93 44.59 31.44
C TRP A 658 -0.88 45.66 31.79
N PRO A 659 -0.49 45.85 33.07
CA PRO A 659 -1.10 45.25 34.24
C PRO A 659 -2.50 45.84 34.53
N HIS A 660 -3.48 44.99 34.87
CA HIS A 660 -4.83 45.45 35.20
C HIS A 660 -5.67 44.43 35.98
N ASP A 661 -6.22 44.83 37.13
CA ASP A 661 -6.91 43.92 38.06
C ASP A 661 -8.42 43.74 37.81
N ASN A 662 -8.95 44.38 36.79
CA ASN A 662 -10.35 44.26 36.36
C ASN A 662 -10.38 43.67 34.94
N PRO A 663 -11.12 42.58 34.67
CA PRO A 663 -12.05 41.86 35.57
C PRO A 663 -11.40 40.89 36.57
N GLY A 664 -10.10 40.60 36.46
CA GLY A 664 -9.36 39.80 37.44
C GLY A 664 -7.90 40.25 37.55
N PRO A 665 -7.16 39.83 38.59
CA PRO A 665 -5.79 40.26 38.85
C PRO A 665 -4.85 39.89 37.70
N CYS A 666 -4.25 40.91 37.07
CA CYS A 666 -3.22 40.72 36.05
C CYS A 666 -2.12 41.72 36.32
N ASN A 667 -1.42 41.55 37.44
CA ASN A 667 -0.35 42.43 37.90
C ASN A 667 0.71 41.60 38.67
N ASP A 668 1.76 42.27 39.10
CA ASP A 668 2.88 41.77 39.89
C ASP A 668 2.99 42.42 41.30
N VAL A 669 1.97 43.19 41.71
CA VAL A 669 1.99 44.03 42.91
C VAL A 669 1.68 43.22 44.17
N GLY A 670 2.73 42.70 44.82
CA GLY A 670 2.58 42.07 46.14
C GLY A 670 3.70 41.12 46.58
N GLY A 671 4.68 40.82 45.72
CA GLY A 671 5.82 39.96 46.09
C GLY A 671 5.51 38.45 46.12
N THR A 672 4.37 38.02 45.58
CA THR A 672 3.99 36.60 45.45
C THR A 672 4.09 36.12 44.00
N CYS A 673 5.33 35.85 43.55
CA CYS A 673 5.58 35.00 42.38
C CYS A 673 5.83 33.52 42.78
N PRO A 674 4.93 32.88 43.57
CA PRO A 674 4.66 31.46 43.36
C PRO A 674 3.15 31.14 43.35
N GLY A 675 2.68 30.42 42.33
CA GLY A 675 1.28 30.00 42.17
C GLY A 675 0.43 30.83 41.19
N TYR A 676 1.05 31.85 40.57
CA TYR A 676 0.67 32.62 39.38
C TYR A 676 -0.81 32.98 39.14
N ALA A 677 -1.11 34.28 39.09
CA ALA A 677 -2.42 34.84 38.74
C ALA A 677 -2.77 34.76 37.23
N VAL A 678 -2.36 33.68 36.54
CA VAL A 678 -2.54 33.49 35.08
C VAL A 678 -4.01 33.63 34.67
N GLY A 679 -4.88 32.98 35.44
CA GLY A 679 -6.33 32.97 35.23
C GLY A 679 -7.00 34.34 35.40
N GLY A 680 -6.29 35.37 35.89
CA GLY A 680 -6.76 36.74 35.85
C GLY A 680 -6.31 37.46 34.57
N CYS A 681 -5.10 37.21 34.07
CA CYS A 681 -4.65 37.76 32.79
C CYS A 681 -5.46 37.21 31.59
N SER A 682 -5.93 35.96 31.65
CA SER A 682 -6.79 35.36 30.62
C SER A 682 -8.24 35.87 30.58
N LEU A 683 -8.65 36.79 31.45
CA LEU A 683 -10.02 37.33 31.47
C LEU A 683 -10.09 38.67 30.72
N PRO A 684 -10.61 38.72 29.48
CA PRO A 684 -10.70 39.96 28.71
C PRO A 684 -11.66 40.97 29.35
N ILE A 685 -11.36 42.27 29.21
CA ILE A 685 -12.23 43.36 29.65
C ILE A 685 -13.37 43.61 28.66
N VAL A 686 -13.13 43.34 27.37
CA VAL A 686 -14.18 43.19 26.35
C VAL A 686 -14.15 41.73 25.90
N PRO A 687 -15.10 40.89 26.35
CA PRO A 687 -15.13 39.49 25.97
C PRO A 687 -15.59 39.32 24.53
N PHE A 688 -15.20 38.19 23.95
CA PHE A 688 -15.77 37.64 22.73
C PHE A 688 -16.21 36.20 23.05
N ASP A 689 -17.42 35.84 22.64
CA ASP A 689 -18.10 34.58 23.01
C ASP A 689 -18.28 33.62 21.82
N GLY A 690 -17.62 33.91 20.70
CA GLY A 690 -17.70 33.14 19.45
C GLY A 690 -18.96 33.39 18.62
N THR A 691 -19.94 34.13 19.14
CA THR A 691 -21.18 34.37 18.38
C THR A 691 -20.96 35.34 17.23
N ALA A 692 -21.56 35.07 16.07
CA ALA A 692 -21.53 35.98 14.92
C ALA A 692 -22.04 37.40 15.26
N ALA A 693 -23.02 37.50 16.16
CA ALA A 693 -23.55 38.77 16.66
C ALA A 693 -22.56 39.58 17.54
N ARG A 694 -21.41 39.01 17.88
CA ARG A 694 -20.30 39.66 18.61
C ARG A 694 -19.05 39.83 17.77
N ARG A 695 -19.07 39.46 16.48
CA ARG A 695 -18.00 39.80 15.54
C ARG A 695 -18.14 41.27 15.14
N LEU A 696 -17.02 41.90 14.77
CA LEU A 696 -17.06 43.21 14.13
C LEU A 696 -17.88 43.15 12.83
N THR A 697 -18.47 44.27 12.43
CA THR A 697 -19.29 44.40 11.23
C THR A 697 -18.74 45.51 10.32
N ALA A 698 -19.39 45.74 9.18
CA ALA A 698 -19.06 46.88 8.31
C ALA A 698 -19.79 48.17 8.73
N ASP A 699 -20.78 48.09 9.62
CA ASP A 699 -21.51 49.23 10.16
C ASP A 699 -20.74 49.84 11.34
N PRO A 700 -20.66 51.17 11.47
CA PRO A 700 -19.97 51.79 12.59
C PRO A 700 -20.77 51.71 13.89
N ALA A 701 -20.07 51.74 15.02
CA ALA A 701 -20.65 51.95 16.34
C ALA A 701 -21.58 53.19 16.35
N PRO A 702 -22.78 53.10 16.97
CA PRO A 702 -23.23 52.07 17.90
C PRO A 702 -23.98 50.89 17.25
N MET A 703 -24.08 50.80 15.92
CA MET A 703 -24.77 49.68 15.27
C MET A 703 -24.00 48.38 15.50
N ASP A 704 -22.68 48.41 15.32
CA ASP A 704 -21.79 47.39 15.83
C ASP A 704 -21.67 47.45 17.36
N GLN A 705 -22.16 46.40 18.02
CA GLN A 705 -22.15 46.27 19.47
C GLN A 705 -20.79 45.82 20.03
N GLN A 706 -19.94 45.17 19.24
CA GLN A 706 -18.60 44.77 19.65
C GLN A 706 -17.62 45.94 19.45
N GLU A 707 -17.67 46.64 18.33
CA GLU A 707 -16.92 47.88 18.11
C GLU A 707 -17.24 48.88 19.23
N LEU A 708 -18.53 49.10 19.53
CA LEU A 708 -18.95 49.98 20.62
C LEU A 708 -18.35 49.56 21.98
N ALA A 709 -18.28 48.26 22.27
CA ALA A 709 -17.68 47.76 23.51
C ALA A 709 -16.15 48.01 23.55
N LEU A 710 -15.45 47.77 22.44
CA LEU A 710 -14.01 48.03 22.28
C LEU A 710 -13.68 49.52 22.38
N LEU A 711 -14.44 50.39 21.71
CA LEU A 711 -14.29 51.84 21.78
C LEU A 711 -14.51 52.37 23.20
N ASN A 712 -15.55 51.90 23.90
CA ASN A 712 -15.82 52.28 25.30
C ASN A 712 -14.73 51.78 26.27
N ALA A 713 -14.16 50.59 26.04
CA ALA A 713 -13.02 50.10 26.81
C ALA A 713 -11.73 50.89 26.52
N LEU A 714 -11.61 51.46 25.31
CA LEU A 714 -10.49 52.29 24.89
C LEU A 714 -10.63 53.78 25.22
N ASP A 715 -11.83 54.36 25.42
CA ASP A 715 -12.01 55.80 25.68
C ASP A 715 -12.98 56.08 26.85
N PRO A 716 -12.54 56.69 27.97
CA PRO A 716 -11.19 57.27 28.23
C PRO A 716 -10.07 56.22 28.37
N GLY A 717 -10.41 54.94 28.39
CA GLY A 717 -9.48 53.87 28.75
C GLY A 717 -9.19 53.85 30.25
N PRO A 718 -8.62 52.76 30.79
CA PRO A 718 -8.49 52.59 32.24
C PRO A 718 -7.27 53.31 32.84
N GLY A 719 -6.67 54.25 32.11
CA GLY A 719 -5.40 54.92 32.42
C GLY A 719 -4.18 54.02 32.28
N THR A 720 -3.04 54.48 32.80
CA THR A 720 -1.77 53.74 32.83
C THR A 720 -1.18 53.77 34.24
N ASN A 721 -0.72 52.62 34.74
CA ASN A 721 -0.15 52.44 36.07
C ASN A 721 0.49 51.05 36.19
N GLY A 722 1.39 50.86 37.15
CA GLY A 722 2.04 49.58 37.43
C GLY A 722 3.27 49.31 36.57
N ASP A 723 3.92 48.19 36.85
CA ASP A 723 5.13 47.71 36.18
C ASP A 723 4.77 46.94 34.88
N THR A 724 5.71 46.25 34.25
CA THR A 724 5.54 45.53 32.97
C THR A 724 5.66 44.01 33.17
N PRO A 725 4.63 43.33 33.74
CA PRO A 725 4.66 41.89 34.02
C PRO A 725 4.40 41.05 32.75
N MET A 726 5.41 40.98 31.89
CA MET A 726 5.28 40.41 30.53
C MET A 726 4.94 38.91 30.53
N TYR A 727 5.56 38.11 31.41
CA TYR A 727 5.30 36.67 31.49
C TYR A 727 3.83 36.33 31.79
N PRO A 728 3.22 36.73 32.92
CA PRO A 728 1.83 36.36 33.21
C PRO A 728 0.83 37.01 32.25
N ALA A 729 1.15 38.17 31.65
CA ALA A 729 0.31 38.79 30.63
C ALA A 729 0.27 37.94 29.36
N LEU A 730 1.41 37.43 28.88
CA LEU A 730 1.47 36.55 27.72
C LEU A 730 0.88 35.17 28.02
N ASP A 731 1.18 34.61 29.19
CA ASP A 731 0.65 33.31 29.67
C ASP A 731 -0.89 33.34 29.74
N GLY A 732 -1.47 34.42 30.28
CA GLY A 732 -2.92 34.61 30.27
C GLY A 732 -3.51 34.80 28.87
N ALA A 733 -2.82 35.54 27.99
CA ALA A 733 -3.27 35.77 26.63
C ALA A 733 -3.26 34.48 25.79
N THR A 734 -2.19 33.69 25.87
CA THR A 734 -2.10 32.36 25.23
C THR A 734 -3.09 31.40 25.88
N THR A 735 -3.24 31.38 27.21
CA THR A 735 -4.25 30.56 27.89
C THR A 735 -5.67 30.84 27.41
N TRP A 736 -6.06 32.12 27.23
CA TRP A 736 -7.37 32.43 26.67
C TRP A 736 -7.50 31.92 25.23
N ALA A 737 -6.50 32.19 24.39
CA ALA A 737 -6.52 31.86 22.97
C ALA A 737 -6.52 30.34 22.73
N ILE A 738 -5.73 29.57 23.50
CA ILE A 738 -5.72 28.10 23.49
C ILE A 738 -7.09 27.55 23.89
N ASN A 739 -7.66 28.03 25.00
CA ASN A 739 -8.98 27.57 25.45
C ASN A 739 -10.09 27.92 24.43
N TYR A 740 -10.00 29.10 23.80
CA TYR A 740 -10.94 29.49 22.76
C TYR A 740 -10.79 28.64 21.49
N LYS A 741 -9.55 28.42 21.01
CA LYS A 741 -9.23 27.56 19.83
C LYS A 741 -9.63 26.11 20.04
N ASN A 742 -9.44 25.56 21.25
CA ASN A 742 -9.89 24.21 21.60
C ASN A 742 -11.42 24.08 21.58
N ALA A 743 -12.16 25.17 21.83
CA ALA A 743 -13.63 25.20 21.75
C ALA A 743 -14.16 25.54 20.34
N HIS A 744 -13.36 26.22 19.51
CA HIS A 744 -13.68 26.67 18.15
C HIS A 744 -12.56 26.26 17.18
N PRO A 745 -12.36 24.94 16.93
CA PRO A 745 -11.22 24.43 16.17
C PRO A 745 -11.24 24.85 14.68
N ASP A 746 -12.42 25.21 14.18
CA ASP A 746 -12.69 25.73 12.84
C ASP A 746 -12.18 27.17 12.62
N GLU A 747 -12.02 27.96 13.68
CA GLU A 747 -11.54 29.35 13.61
C GLU A 747 -10.01 29.49 13.61
N GLU A 748 -9.48 30.55 13.00
CA GLU A 748 -8.10 31.00 13.21
C GLU A 748 -8.02 31.88 14.46
N VAL A 749 -7.11 31.57 15.37
CA VAL A 749 -7.01 32.27 16.66
C VAL A 749 -5.60 32.78 16.86
N ALA A 750 -5.46 34.10 17.08
CA ALA A 750 -4.16 34.73 17.25
C ALA A 750 -4.13 35.72 18.42
N VAL A 751 -3.00 35.78 19.11
CA VAL A 751 -2.70 36.78 20.14
C VAL A 751 -1.98 37.96 19.47
N VAL A 752 -2.42 39.19 19.75
CA VAL A 752 -1.69 40.42 19.41
C VAL A 752 -1.18 41.04 20.70
N PHE A 753 0.09 40.80 21.01
CA PHE A 753 0.72 41.19 22.25
C PHE A 753 1.52 42.49 22.07
N MET A 754 1.10 43.57 22.73
CA MET A 754 1.64 44.92 22.52
C MET A 754 2.32 45.47 23.78
N THR A 755 3.52 46.05 23.67
CA THR A 755 4.29 46.61 24.81
C THR A 755 5.20 47.79 24.43
N ASP A 756 5.43 48.71 25.37
CA ASP A 756 6.48 49.75 25.26
C ASP A 756 7.68 49.56 26.21
N GLY A 757 7.62 48.51 27.02
CA GLY A 757 8.46 48.31 28.19
C GLY A 757 9.39 47.11 28.10
N VAL A 758 10.16 46.92 29.17
CA VAL A 758 11.01 45.74 29.39
C VAL A 758 10.41 44.93 30.53
N PRO A 759 10.49 43.58 30.52
CA PRO A 759 10.01 42.76 31.62
C PRO A 759 10.63 43.20 32.95
N SER A 760 9.78 43.45 33.96
CA SER A 760 10.20 44.09 35.22
C SER A 760 10.27 43.12 36.40
N ASN A 761 9.25 42.26 36.59
CA ASN A 761 9.13 41.37 37.75
C ASN A 761 8.64 39.96 37.37
N CYS A 762 8.56 39.07 38.37
CA CYS A 762 8.38 37.62 38.24
C CYS A 762 9.42 36.99 37.29
N ASP A 763 9.00 36.38 36.18
CA ASP A 763 9.93 35.84 35.19
C ASP A 763 10.21 36.89 34.10
N THR A 764 11.46 37.35 34.06
CA THR A 764 11.95 38.34 33.11
C THR A 764 12.89 37.71 32.07
N VAL A 765 13.04 36.38 32.06
CA VAL A 765 13.92 35.65 31.15
C VAL A 765 13.29 35.61 29.75
N PRO A 766 13.93 36.18 28.71
CA PRO A 766 13.39 36.22 27.34
C PRO A 766 12.91 34.86 26.82
N ASN A 767 13.70 33.81 27.07
CA ASN A 767 13.39 32.46 26.63
C ASN A 767 12.13 31.89 27.29
N HIS A 768 11.93 32.10 28.60
CA HIS A 768 10.76 31.56 29.30
C HIS A 768 9.48 32.26 28.86
N ILE A 769 9.54 33.58 28.65
CA ILE A 769 8.42 34.37 28.11
C ILE A 769 8.08 33.86 26.69
N ALA A 770 9.07 33.72 25.81
CA ALA A 770 8.85 33.27 24.44
C ALA A 770 8.45 31.78 24.33
N ASP A 771 8.73 30.96 25.34
CA ASP A 771 8.31 29.56 25.38
C ASP A 771 6.80 29.38 25.61
N LEU A 772 6.13 30.37 26.21
CA LEU A 772 4.66 30.44 26.27
C LEU A 772 4.06 30.58 24.86
N ALA A 773 4.65 31.44 24.04
CA ALA A 773 4.27 31.62 22.66
C ALA A 773 4.60 30.36 21.82
N ARG A 774 5.75 29.71 22.06
CA ARG A 774 6.07 28.41 21.46
C ARG A 774 5.01 27.36 21.77
N ASN A 775 4.63 27.20 23.05
CA ASN A 775 3.64 26.21 23.42
C ASN A 775 2.28 26.46 22.76
N ALA A 776 1.84 27.71 22.72
CA ALA A 776 0.59 28.12 22.06
C ALA A 776 0.58 27.81 20.55
N PHE A 777 1.71 28.02 19.87
CA PHE A 777 1.83 27.73 18.45
C PHE A 777 1.99 26.22 18.20
N ASP A 778 3.08 25.62 18.69
CA ASP A 778 3.48 24.23 18.38
C ASP A 778 2.45 23.18 18.83
N ASN A 779 1.70 23.41 19.92
CA ASN A 779 0.80 22.40 20.51
C ASN A 779 -0.69 22.72 20.31
N HIS A 780 -1.03 23.95 19.90
CA HIS A 780 -2.42 24.42 19.85
C HIS A 780 -2.76 25.26 18.60
N GLY A 781 -1.81 25.50 17.70
CA GLY A 781 -2.03 26.24 16.46
C GLY A 781 -2.35 27.73 16.66
N VAL A 782 -2.10 28.29 17.84
CA VAL A 782 -2.38 29.70 18.16
C VAL A 782 -1.17 30.56 17.81
N ARG A 783 -1.33 31.48 16.86
CA ARG A 783 -0.26 32.41 16.48
C ARG A 783 -0.11 33.53 17.49
N VAL A 784 1.12 33.98 17.75
CA VAL A 784 1.43 35.12 18.63
C VAL A 784 2.20 36.18 17.85
N HIS A 785 1.53 37.29 17.54
CA HIS A 785 2.16 38.48 16.96
C HIS A 785 2.58 39.42 18.09
N ALA A 786 3.83 39.89 18.05
CA ALA A 786 4.40 40.75 19.08
C ALA A 786 4.70 42.14 18.52
N VAL A 787 4.22 43.17 19.21
CA VAL A 787 4.36 44.57 18.80
C VAL A 787 5.05 45.36 19.91
N GLY A 788 6.34 45.62 19.71
CA GLY A 788 7.12 46.51 20.55
C GLY A 788 7.08 47.95 20.01
N PHE A 789 7.01 48.94 20.90
CA PHE A 789 7.28 50.33 20.51
C PHE A 789 8.07 51.14 21.53
N GLY A 790 8.74 52.19 21.06
CA GLY A 790 9.47 53.10 21.93
C GLY A 790 10.71 52.47 22.56
N ASN A 791 10.63 52.06 23.82
CA ASN A 791 11.77 51.52 24.59
C ASN A 791 11.67 50.01 24.84
N SER A 792 10.73 49.32 24.21
CA SER A 792 10.56 47.86 24.31
C SER A 792 11.81 47.12 23.87
N ASN A 793 12.13 45.97 24.50
CA ASN A 793 13.24 45.15 24.06
C ASN A 793 12.89 44.39 22.76
N ALA A 794 13.43 44.87 21.63
CA ALA A 794 13.22 44.27 20.32
C ALA A 794 13.69 42.81 20.22
N GLU A 795 14.69 42.38 20.99
CA GLU A 795 15.11 40.98 21.04
C GLU A 795 14.00 40.07 21.58
N ILE A 796 13.32 40.51 22.65
CA ILE A 796 12.22 39.77 23.28
C ILE A 796 10.99 39.77 22.37
N VAL A 797 10.67 40.92 21.76
CA VAL A 797 9.55 41.05 20.81
C VAL A 797 9.76 40.13 19.60
N ASN A 798 10.97 40.10 19.03
CA ASN A 798 11.32 39.19 17.96
C ASN A 798 11.21 37.72 18.41
N LEU A 799 11.77 37.38 19.58
CA LEU A 799 11.78 36.01 20.10
C LEU A 799 10.37 35.46 20.37
N ILE A 800 9.47 36.27 20.94
CA ILE A 800 8.06 35.92 21.16
C ILE A 800 7.38 35.60 19.83
N ALA A 801 7.51 36.48 18.83
CA ALA A 801 6.86 36.28 17.54
C ALA A 801 7.42 35.09 16.75
N THR A 802 8.76 34.96 16.71
CA THR A 802 9.44 33.83 16.04
C THR A 802 9.07 32.49 16.67
N ARG A 803 8.94 32.41 18.00
CA ARG A 803 8.49 31.19 18.68
C ARG A 803 7.00 30.95 18.56
N GLY A 804 6.18 32.00 18.53
CA GLY A 804 4.73 31.91 18.39
C GLY A 804 4.21 31.84 16.96
N GLY A 805 5.04 31.51 15.97
CA GLY A 805 4.60 31.40 14.56
C GLY A 805 3.92 32.65 13.98
N GLY A 806 4.24 33.82 14.54
CA GLY A 806 3.64 35.11 14.20
C GLY A 806 4.69 36.16 13.81
N ARG A 807 4.30 37.44 13.78
CA ARG A 807 5.18 38.53 13.33
C ARG A 807 5.56 39.52 14.43
N ALA A 808 6.80 39.94 14.37
CA ALA A 808 7.37 41.00 15.21
C ALA A 808 7.27 42.35 14.51
N PHE A 809 6.80 43.35 15.24
CA PHE A 809 6.77 44.74 14.80
C PHE A 809 7.48 45.61 15.84
N ASN A 810 8.60 46.21 15.47
CA ASN A 810 9.38 47.11 16.34
C ASN A 810 9.21 48.55 15.86
N LEU A 811 8.28 49.29 16.47
CA LEU A 811 7.81 50.58 15.98
C LEU A 811 8.38 51.76 16.78
N THR A 812 8.55 52.91 16.11
CA THR A 812 9.04 54.13 16.76
C THR A 812 7.89 54.88 17.45
N ALA A 813 8.06 55.19 18.74
CA ALA A 813 7.10 56.03 19.47
C ALA A 813 7.08 57.48 18.94
N GLY A 814 5.92 58.13 18.99
CA GLY A 814 5.71 59.52 18.54
C GLY A 814 4.47 59.71 17.68
N ALA A 815 4.41 60.84 16.97
CA ALA A 815 3.24 61.23 16.16
C ALA A 815 2.90 60.25 15.01
N GLY A 816 3.87 59.45 14.55
CA GLY A 816 3.65 58.41 13.52
C GLY A 816 3.19 57.06 14.06
N LEU A 817 3.22 56.84 15.38
CA LEU A 817 2.94 55.52 15.97
C LEU A 817 1.52 55.03 15.65
N ALA A 818 0.53 55.93 15.67
CA ALA A 818 -0.86 55.58 15.38
C ALA A 818 -1.02 54.97 13.97
N THR A 819 -0.38 55.56 12.97
CA THR A 819 -0.39 55.05 11.60
C THR A 819 0.37 53.72 11.51
N THR A 820 1.62 53.67 11.97
CA THR A 820 2.45 52.46 11.83
C THR A 820 1.92 51.27 12.63
N LEU A 821 1.25 51.50 13.75
CA LEU A 821 0.59 50.44 14.52
C LEU A 821 -0.71 49.99 13.85
N ARG A 822 -1.48 50.91 13.25
CA ARG A 822 -2.62 50.52 12.41
C ARG A 822 -2.15 49.68 11.23
N ASP A 823 -1.06 50.06 10.55
CA ASP A 823 -0.53 49.31 9.41
C ASP A 823 -0.03 47.92 9.85
N ALA A 824 0.59 47.79 11.02
CA ALA A 824 0.94 46.50 11.62
C ALA A 824 -0.31 45.64 11.90
N LEU A 825 -1.35 46.22 12.51
CA LEU A 825 -2.64 45.55 12.74
C LEU A 825 -3.34 45.13 11.45
N VAL A 826 -3.30 45.97 10.41
CA VAL A 826 -3.82 45.66 9.07
C VAL A 826 -3.02 44.53 8.42
N SER A 827 -1.70 44.47 8.65
CA SER A 827 -0.87 43.34 8.18
C SER A 827 -1.18 42.04 8.92
N ILE A 828 -1.39 42.08 10.24
CA ILE A 828 -1.82 40.91 11.03
C ILE A 828 -3.21 40.44 10.58
N ARG A 829 -4.13 41.39 10.35
CA ARG A 829 -5.45 41.14 9.77
C ARG A 829 -5.34 40.47 8.40
N GLY A 830 -4.45 40.94 7.54
CA GLY A 830 -4.23 40.37 6.20
C GLY A 830 -3.68 38.95 6.20
N GLU A 831 -2.85 38.59 7.19
CA GLU A 831 -2.36 37.22 7.37
C GLU A 831 -3.42 36.26 7.90
N ALA A 832 -4.34 36.77 8.72
CA ALA A 832 -5.42 35.95 9.26
C ALA A 832 -6.62 35.82 8.30
N LEU A 833 -6.83 36.78 7.38
CA LEU A 833 -8.00 36.83 6.48
C LEU A 833 -7.61 36.56 5.01
N PRO A 834 -7.65 35.30 4.53
CA PRO A 834 -7.50 34.98 3.12
C PRO A 834 -8.76 35.37 2.31
N CYS A 835 -8.92 36.68 2.03
CA CYS A 835 -9.71 37.15 0.88
C CYS A 835 -8.93 37.04 -0.43
N ASP A 836 -7.64 36.71 -0.33
CA ASP A 836 -6.73 36.52 -1.44
C ASP A 836 -6.65 35.03 -1.73
N VAL A 837 -6.93 34.66 -2.98
CA VAL A 837 -6.92 33.28 -3.48
C VAL A 837 -5.80 33.21 -4.50
N ALA A 838 -4.82 32.31 -4.30
CA ALA A 838 -3.80 32.06 -5.30
C ALA A 838 -4.46 31.57 -6.60
N VAL A 839 -3.87 31.83 -7.76
CA VAL A 839 -4.38 31.32 -9.05
C VAL A 839 -3.50 30.15 -9.49
N PRO A 840 -4.07 29.03 -9.98
CA PRO A 840 -3.27 27.91 -10.48
C PRO A 840 -2.42 28.36 -11.68
N LEU A 841 -1.26 27.76 -11.91
CA LEU A 841 -0.38 28.13 -13.03
C LEU A 841 -1.08 28.05 -14.41
N ALA A 842 -2.05 27.15 -14.58
CA ALA A 842 -2.91 27.10 -15.76
C ALA A 842 -3.76 28.37 -15.94
N GLY A 843 -4.30 28.92 -14.85
CA GLY A 843 -5.08 30.16 -14.82
C GLY A 843 -4.23 31.43 -14.95
N VAL A 844 -2.94 31.34 -14.61
CA VAL A 844 -1.94 32.38 -14.93
C VAL A 844 -1.70 32.43 -16.45
N ALA A 845 -1.67 31.27 -17.12
CA ALA A 845 -1.48 31.16 -18.57
C ALA A 845 -2.75 31.50 -19.37
N ASP A 846 -3.93 31.13 -18.90
CA ASP A 846 -5.23 31.58 -19.43
C ASP A 846 -6.13 32.19 -18.35
N PRO A 847 -6.03 33.51 -18.10
CA PRO A 847 -6.84 34.23 -17.12
C PRO A 847 -8.34 34.27 -17.44
N ALA A 848 -8.74 34.00 -18.69
CA ALA A 848 -10.15 33.98 -19.08
C ALA A 848 -10.84 32.66 -18.69
N SER A 849 -10.06 31.60 -18.46
CA SER A 849 -10.56 30.31 -17.96
C SER A 849 -10.85 30.31 -16.46
N VAL A 850 -10.26 31.22 -15.67
CA VAL A 850 -10.34 31.17 -14.19
C VAL A 850 -11.78 31.39 -13.69
N SER A 851 -12.26 30.42 -12.91
CA SER A 851 -13.52 30.45 -12.17
C SER A 851 -13.22 30.39 -10.68
N VAL A 852 -13.85 31.23 -9.85
CA VAL A 852 -13.66 31.16 -8.39
C VAL A 852 -14.93 30.64 -7.76
N VAL A 853 -14.80 29.60 -6.94
CA VAL A 853 -15.91 28.87 -6.34
C VAL A 853 -15.80 28.92 -4.82
N HIS A 854 -16.87 29.28 -4.13
CA HIS A 854 -17.04 29.05 -2.70
C HIS A 854 -17.73 27.71 -2.48
N VAL A 855 -17.19 26.90 -1.59
CA VAL A 855 -17.78 25.65 -1.11
C VAL A 855 -18.06 25.85 0.38
N ASN A 856 -19.32 25.87 0.78
CA ASN A 856 -19.69 26.06 2.19
C ASN A 856 -19.44 24.79 3.03
N SER A 857 -19.60 24.89 4.35
CA SER A 857 -19.46 23.78 5.30
C SER A 857 -20.54 22.67 5.20
N ALA A 858 -21.39 22.71 4.17
CA ALA A 858 -22.35 21.68 3.79
C ALA A 858 -22.15 21.25 2.32
N ASP A 859 -20.92 21.39 1.83
CA ASP A 859 -20.43 21.03 0.49
C ASP A 859 -21.26 21.60 -0.68
N THR A 860 -21.98 22.69 -0.46
CA THR A 860 -22.72 23.40 -1.51
C THR A 860 -21.79 24.37 -2.24
N GLU A 861 -21.64 24.18 -3.55
CA GLU A 861 -20.80 25.03 -4.39
C GLU A 861 -21.54 26.28 -4.91
N THR A 862 -20.87 27.43 -4.90
CA THR A 862 -21.37 28.70 -5.45
C THR A 862 -20.27 29.38 -6.25
N VAL A 863 -20.47 29.54 -7.57
CA VAL A 863 -19.54 30.24 -8.45
C VAL A 863 -19.63 31.75 -8.22
N LEU A 864 -18.50 32.37 -7.88
CA LEU A 864 -18.37 33.80 -7.63
C LEU A 864 -18.12 34.55 -8.94
N THR A 865 -18.76 35.71 -9.12
CA THR A 865 -18.71 36.43 -10.40
C THR A 865 -17.44 37.27 -10.56
N PRO A 866 -16.71 37.21 -11.69
CA PRO A 866 -15.56 38.08 -11.95
C PRO A 866 -15.95 39.56 -12.09
N ARG A 867 -15.00 40.44 -11.75
CA ARG A 867 -15.03 41.90 -11.84
C ARG A 867 -13.69 42.37 -12.44
N ALA A 868 -13.70 43.55 -13.05
CA ALA A 868 -12.50 44.07 -13.71
C ALA A 868 -11.42 44.52 -12.72
N ASP A 869 -11.84 45.10 -11.59
CA ASP A 869 -10.99 45.71 -10.58
C ASP A 869 -11.77 46.01 -9.28
N LEU A 870 -11.09 46.58 -8.28
CA LEU A 870 -11.69 47.07 -7.05
C LEU A 870 -12.70 48.22 -7.27
N ALA A 871 -12.56 49.02 -8.33
CA ALA A 871 -13.46 50.15 -8.61
C ALA A 871 -14.82 49.69 -9.15
N SER A 872 -14.88 48.50 -9.74
CA SER A 872 -16.08 47.81 -10.24
C SER A 872 -16.64 46.76 -9.26
N CYS A 873 -16.11 46.68 -8.04
CA CYS A 873 -16.54 45.68 -7.06
C CYS A 873 -17.97 45.85 -6.52
N GLY A 874 -18.59 44.71 -6.26
CA GLY A 874 -19.83 44.54 -5.50
C GLY A 874 -19.76 43.16 -4.82
N GLN A 875 -20.74 42.29 -5.08
CA GLN A 875 -20.52 40.84 -4.98
C GLN A 875 -19.59 40.40 -6.14
N GLY A 876 -18.54 39.61 -5.90
CA GLY A 876 -17.63 39.06 -6.91
C GLY A 876 -16.16 38.93 -6.48
N TRP A 877 -15.26 38.79 -7.46
CA TRP A 877 -13.80 38.72 -7.31
C TRP A 877 -13.09 39.43 -8.47
N TYR A 878 -11.80 39.79 -8.33
CA TYR A 878 -10.98 40.41 -9.38
C TYR A 878 -9.51 39.98 -9.25
N PHE A 879 -8.73 40.01 -10.34
CA PHE A 879 -7.28 39.75 -10.27
C PHE A 879 -6.56 40.86 -9.49
N ALA A 880 -5.70 40.47 -8.54
CA ALA A 880 -4.98 41.39 -7.66
C ALA A 880 -3.84 42.13 -8.36
N ASP A 881 -3.26 41.49 -9.37
CA ASP A 881 -1.99 41.82 -10.00
C ASP A 881 -2.07 41.60 -11.52
N ALA A 882 -1.24 42.33 -12.28
CA ALA A 882 -1.19 42.22 -13.74
C ALA A 882 -0.51 40.93 -14.24
N THR A 883 0.00 40.11 -13.33
CA THR A 883 0.58 38.78 -13.57
C THR A 883 -0.44 37.66 -13.43
N ASN A 884 -1.69 37.97 -13.04
CA ASN A 884 -2.80 37.05 -12.80
C ASN A 884 -2.48 35.93 -11.79
N THR A 885 -1.48 36.13 -10.92
CA THR A 885 -1.01 35.13 -9.95
C THR A 885 -1.88 35.03 -8.71
N SER A 886 -2.67 36.06 -8.42
CA SER A 886 -3.60 36.07 -7.30
C SER A 886 -4.90 36.81 -7.63
N VAL A 887 -5.97 36.37 -6.98
CA VAL A 887 -7.31 36.95 -7.05
C VAL A 887 -7.69 37.50 -5.69
N LYS A 888 -8.31 38.68 -5.65
CA LYS A 888 -8.97 39.23 -4.46
C LYS A 888 -10.48 39.07 -4.57
N LEU A 889 -11.10 38.59 -3.50
CA LEU A 889 -12.55 38.70 -3.33
C LEU A 889 -12.93 40.17 -3.15
N CYS A 890 -14.03 40.59 -3.78
CA CYS A 890 -14.58 41.92 -3.52
C CYS A 890 -15.02 42.02 -2.04
N PRO A 891 -14.89 43.21 -1.40
CA PRO A 891 -15.10 43.34 0.04
C PRO A 891 -16.44 42.79 0.54
N GLN A 892 -17.54 43.00 -0.20
CA GLN A 892 -18.87 42.51 0.18
C GLN A 892 -18.98 40.98 0.11
N THR A 893 -18.34 40.34 -0.88
CA THR A 893 -18.28 38.87 -0.95
C THR A 893 -17.37 38.33 0.14
N CYS A 894 -16.19 38.91 0.37
CA CYS A 894 -15.35 38.42 1.47
C CYS A 894 -16.06 38.55 2.82
N THR A 895 -16.85 39.61 3.07
CA THR A 895 -17.70 39.69 4.28
C THR A 895 -18.79 38.61 4.31
N ALA A 896 -19.56 38.41 3.23
CA ALA A 896 -20.61 37.39 3.20
C ALA A 896 -20.09 35.95 3.37
N LEU A 897 -18.89 35.66 2.87
CA LEU A 897 -18.24 34.35 3.02
C LEU A 897 -17.55 34.16 4.38
N ARG A 898 -17.33 35.23 5.17
CA ARG A 898 -16.91 35.11 6.59
C ARG A 898 -18.05 34.60 7.47
N ASP A 899 -19.31 34.87 7.11
CA ASP A 899 -20.50 34.43 7.84
C ASP A 899 -20.97 33.01 7.45
N THR A 900 -20.36 32.42 6.40
CA THR A 900 -20.66 31.07 5.89
C THR A 900 -19.37 30.27 5.74
N PRO A 901 -18.84 29.65 6.83
CA PRO A 901 -17.53 29.01 6.83
C PRO A 901 -17.42 27.96 5.72
N GLY A 902 -16.26 27.93 5.07
CA GLY A 902 -16.06 27.16 3.85
C GLY A 902 -14.70 27.39 3.19
N LYS A 903 -14.49 26.72 2.06
CA LYS A 903 -13.29 26.86 1.22
C LYS A 903 -13.63 27.76 0.04
N VAL A 904 -12.76 28.69 -0.32
CA VAL A 904 -12.82 29.38 -1.62
C VAL A 904 -11.68 28.89 -2.47
N ARG A 905 -11.97 28.40 -3.68
CA ARG A 905 -10.97 27.88 -4.61
C ARG A 905 -11.02 28.63 -5.93
N ALA A 906 -9.85 29.02 -6.46
CA ALA A 906 -9.74 29.41 -7.86
C ALA A 906 -9.49 28.14 -8.68
N THR A 907 -10.45 27.80 -9.54
CA THR A 907 -10.39 26.67 -10.46
C THR A 907 -10.13 27.16 -11.87
N VAL A 908 -9.37 26.38 -12.64
CA VAL A 908 -9.53 26.35 -14.10
C VAL A 908 -10.48 25.19 -14.39
N PRO A 909 -11.77 25.45 -14.70
CA PRO A 909 -12.67 24.39 -15.11
C PRO A 909 -12.20 23.84 -16.47
N CYS A 910 -12.46 22.55 -16.70
CA CYS A 910 -12.41 22.02 -18.05
C CYS A 910 -13.19 22.92 -19.01
N ALA A 911 -12.65 23.14 -20.21
CA ALA A 911 -13.51 23.42 -21.33
C ALA A 911 -14.45 22.20 -21.46
N ALA A 912 -15.75 22.43 -21.27
CA ALA A 912 -16.76 21.39 -21.39
C ALA A 912 -16.92 21.00 -22.87
N GLU A 913 -16.02 20.15 -23.35
CA GLU A 913 -16.27 19.35 -24.54
C GLU A 913 -17.34 18.32 -24.16
N ALA A 914 -18.49 18.40 -24.83
CA ALA A 914 -19.57 17.45 -24.61
C ALA A 914 -19.05 16.04 -24.92
N LEU A 915 -18.93 15.19 -23.88
CA LEU A 915 -18.50 13.82 -24.04
C LEU A 915 -19.48 13.11 -24.99
N THR A 916 -19.00 12.71 -26.16
CA THR A 916 -19.81 11.97 -27.12
C THR A 916 -19.82 10.49 -26.77
N PRO A 917 -20.90 9.75 -27.05
CA PRO A 917 -20.94 8.31 -26.82
C PRO A 917 -19.79 7.59 -27.53
N ILE A 918 -19.06 6.77 -26.77
CA ILE A 918 -17.92 5.99 -27.29
C ILE A 918 -18.42 4.60 -27.63
N THR A 919 -18.33 4.22 -28.90
CA THR A 919 -18.55 2.84 -29.34
C THR A 919 -17.21 2.13 -29.45
N THR A 920 -17.06 1.01 -28.75
CA THR A 920 -15.87 0.14 -28.80
C THR A 920 -15.75 -0.58 -30.15
N GLY A 921 -14.57 -1.17 -30.42
CA GLY A 921 -14.45 -2.11 -31.54
C GLY A 921 -15.30 -3.37 -31.31
N TRP A 922 -15.57 -4.12 -32.37
CA TRP A 922 -16.12 -5.47 -32.23
C TRP A 922 -15.04 -6.41 -31.70
N GLU A 923 -15.29 -7.01 -30.53
CA GLU A 923 -14.48 -8.09 -30.01
C GLU A 923 -15.02 -9.43 -30.48
N ARG A 924 -14.16 -10.28 -31.06
CA ARG A 924 -14.55 -11.54 -31.67
C ARG A 924 -14.22 -12.75 -30.79
N TYR A 925 -15.22 -13.57 -30.59
CA TYR A 925 -15.22 -14.83 -29.87
C TYR A 925 -15.50 -15.97 -30.87
N HIS A 926 -14.88 -17.12 -30.66
CA HIS A 926 -15.06 -18.32 -31.50
C HIS A 926 -15.34 -19.51 -30.59
N GLY A 927 -16.51 -20.13 -30.76
CA GLY A 927 -16.93 -21.30 -29.99
C GLY A 927 -16.30 -22.56 -30.58
N VAL A 928 -15.52 -23.29 -29.80
CA VAL A 928 -14.80 -24.48 -30.26
C VAL A 928 -15.55 -25.73 -29.81
N CYS A 929 -16.20 -26.41 -30.76
CA CYS A 929 -17.06 -27.55 -30.48
C CYS A 929 -16.55 -28.87 -31.11
N PRO A 930 -16.78 -30.04 -30.46
CA PRO A 930 -16.45 -31.35 -31.02
C PRO A 930 -17.12 -31.64 -32.38
N PRO A 931 -16.51 -32.47 -33.25
CA PRO A 931 -17.09 -32.86 -34.53
C PRO A 931 -18.52 -33.42 -34.40
N GLY A 932 -19.45 -32.84 -35.15
CA GLY A 932 -20.89 -33.18 -35.10
C GLY A 932 -21.73 -32.29 -34.16
N THR A 933 -21.09 -31.40 -33.40
CA THR A 933 -21.74 -30.38 -32.58
C THR A 933 -21.34 -28.98 -33.06
N LYS A 934 -22.13 -27.96 -32.73
CA LYS A 934 -21.90 -26.57 -33.19
C LYS A 934 -22.16 -25.58 -32.06
N ALA A 935 -21.37 -24.52 -31.99
CA ALA A 935 -21.42 -23.58 -30.87
C ALA A 935 -22.79 -22.90 -30.76
N ARG A 936 -23.35 -22.86 -29.55
CA ARG A 936 -24.57 -22.12 -29.21
C ARG A 936 -24.29 -21.20 -28.04
N TRP A 937 -24.40 -19.90 -28.26
CA TRP A 937 -24.17 -18.87 -27.25
C TRP A 937 -25.34 -18.85 -26.27
N GLU A 938 -25.08 -19.00 -24.96
CA GLU A 938 -26.12 -19.23 -23.95
C GLU A 938 -26.34 -18.02 -23.05
N TYR A 939 -25.29 -17.47 -22.45
CA TYR A 939 -25.43 -16.38 -21.49
C TYR A 939 -24.33 -15.32 -21.56
N LEU A 940 -24.67 -14.10 -21.19
CA LEU A 940 -23.77 -12.97 -20.96
C LEU A 940 -23.98 -12.44 -19.53
N THR A 941 -22.90 -12.36 -18.76
CA THR A 941 -22.86 -11.64 -17.48
C THR A 941 -21.95 -10.41 -17.64
N TYR A 942 -22.17 -9.36 -16.84
CA TYR A 942 -21.37 -8.13 -16.93
C TYR A 942 -21.36 -7.33 -15.62
N ARG A 943 -20.40 -6.42 -15.52
CA ARG A 943 -20.28 -5.45 -14.43
C ARG A 943 -19.82 -4.09 -14.97
N THR A 944 -20.47 -3.01 -14.54
CA THR A 944 -20.31 -1.65 -15.07
C THR A 944 -20.42 -0.61 -13.98
N VAL A 945 -19.97 0.62 -14.25
CA VAL A 945 -20.28 1.82 -13.47
C VAL A 945 -20.86 2.87 -14.41
N THR A 946 -22.04 3.37 -14.06
CA THR A 946 -22.83 4.33 -14.85
C THR A 946 -23.44 5.38 -13.91
N PRO A 947 -22.77 6.53 -13.67
CA PRO A 947 -23.33 7.59 -12.85
C PRO A 947 -24.59 8.21 -13.47
N GLU A 948 -25.52 8.65 -12.63
CA GLU A 948 -26.73 9.40 -13.01
C GLU A 948 -27.55 8.80 -14.17
N ASP A 949 -27.64 9.48 -15.31
CA ASP A 949 -28.42 9.10 -16.50
C ASP A 949 -27.58 8.42 -17.61
N SER A 950 -26.32 8.12 -17.32
CA SER A 950 -25.40 7.43 -18.22
C SER A 950 -25.74 5.94 -18.38
N SER A 951 -25.24 5.30 -19.44
CA SER A 951 -25.52 3.88 -19.72
C SER A 951 -24.45 3.18 -20.55
N VAL A 952 -24.38 1.84 -20.43
CA VAL A 952 -23.66 0.95 -21.35
C VAL A 952 -24.66 0.14 -22.14
N GLU A 953 -24.63 0.21 -23.46
CA GLU A 953 -25.39 -0.68 -24.36
C GLU A 953 -24.45 -1.77 -24.88
N LEU A 954 -24.77 -3.05 -24.63
CA LEU A 954 -24.00 -4.20 -25.08
C LEU A 954 -24.68 -4.81 -26.31
N PHE A 955 -24.02 -4.72 -27.46
CA PHE A 955 -24.47 -5.26 -28.74
C PHE A 955 -23.76 -6.57 -29.06
N VAL A 956 -24.46 -7.48 -29.73
CA VAL A 956 -23.93 -8.77 -30.20
C VAL A 956 -24.34 -9.06 -31.65
N ARG A 957 -23.51 -9.80 -32.38
CA ARG A 957 -23.83 -10.37 -33.70
C ARG A 957 -23.12 -11.71 -33.86
N ALA A 958 -23.73 -12.69 -34.52
CA ALA A 958 -23.13 -14.02 -34.68
C ALA A 958 -23.22 -14.52 -36.14
N ALA A 959 -22.24 -15.32 -36.56
CA ALA A 959 -22.16 -15.91 -37.90
C ALA A 959 -21.25 -17.16 -37.92
N ASP A 960 -21.41 -17.99 -38.94
CA ASP A 960 -20.61 -19.22 -39.11
C ASP A 960 -19.24 -18.95 -39.74
N ASP A 961 -19.16 -17.98 -40.65
CA ASP A 961 -17.91 -17.52 -41.24
C ASP A 961 -17.55 -16.13 -40.67
N PRO A 962 -16.30 -15.89 -40.23
CA PRO A 962 -15.87 -14.58 -39.76
C PRO A 962 -15.94 -13.47 -40.82
N ALA A 963 -16.09 -13.81 -42.11
CA ALA A 963 -16.36 -12.86 -43.19
C ALA A 963 -17.82 -12.41 -43.26
N ASP A 964 -18.77 -13.23 -42.76
CA ASP A 964 -20.20 -12.92 -42.77
C ASP A 964 -20.65 -12.08 -41.56
N LEU A 965 -19.82 -11.97 -40.51
CA LEU A 965 -20.07 -11.13 -39.32
C LEU A 965 -20.40 -9.67 -39.68
N ASP A 966 -19.77 -9.11 -40.71
CA ASP A 966 -20.05 -7.75 -41.17
C ASP A 966 -21.43 -7.56 -41.84
N ALA A 967 -22.05 -8.67 -42.27
CA ALA A 967 -23.42 -8.71 -42.78
C ALA A 967 -24.45 -9.28 -41.77
N ALA A 968 -23.99 -9.80 -40.63
CA ALA A 968 -24.82 -10.40 -39.59
C ALA A 968 -25.70 -9.37 -38.87
N THR A 969 -26.86 -9.82 -38.40
CA THR A 969 -27.80 -8.98 -37.64
C THR A 969 -27.19 -8.58 -36.30
N VAL A 970 -27.11 -7.27 -36.05
CA VAL A 970 -26.73 -6.71 -34.75
C VAL A 970 -27.95 -6.67 -33.83
N ALA A 971 -27.86 -7.34 -32.69
CA ALA A 971 -28.84 -7.32 -31.60
C ALA A 971 -28.30 -6.55 -30.40
N LEU A 972 -29.19 -5.91 -29.64
CA LEU A 972 -28.88 -5.35 -28.32
C LEU A 972 -29.11 -6.45 -27.28
N ALA A 973 -28.04 -6.94 -26.64
CA ALA A 973 -28.12 -7.96 -25.60
C ALA A 973 -28.55 -7.37 -24.25
N ALA A 974 -27.98 -6.24 -23.84
CA ALA A 974 -28.28 -5.61 -22.55
C ALA A 974 -28.04 -4.09 -22.54
N THR A 975 -28.66 -3.41 -21.58
CA THR A 975 -28.40 -2.00 -21.28
C THR A 975 -28.18 -1.81 -19.78
N ALA A 976 -26.93 -1.61 -19.36
CA ALA A 976 -26.57 -1.35 -17.98
C ALA A 976 -26.71 0.14 -17.65
N HIS A 977 -27.35 0.46 -16.52
CA HIS A 977 -27.59 1.82 -16.05
C HIS A 977 -27.92 1.84 -14.56
N ALA A 978 -27.66 2.96 -13.86
CA ALA A 978 -28.09 3.16 -12.47
C ALA A 978 -29.55 3.61 -12.34
N THR A 979 -30.05 4.39 -13.32
CA THR A 979 -31.39 5.00 -13.25
C THR A 979 -32.19 4.75 -14.55
N PRO A 980 -33.48 4.37 -14.48
CA PRO A 980 -34.36 4.32 -13.31
C PRO A 980 -34.32 3.02 -12.49
N ALA A 981 -33.63 1.98 -12.96
CA ALA A 981 -33.44 0.72 -12.24
C ALA A 981 -31.98 0.30 -12.32
N ASP A 982 -31.38 -0.03 -11.18
CA ASP A 982 -29.99 -0.48 -11.12
C ASP A 982 -29.84 -1.82 -11.86
N THR A 983 -29.10 -1.76 -12.96
CA THR A 983 -28.70 -2.89 -13.80
C THR A 983 -27.19 -2.86 -14.01
N GLN A 984 -26.43 -2.21 -13.12
CA GLN A 984 -24.99 -1.99 -13.28
C GLN A 984 -24.18 -3.29 -13.13
N VAL A 985 -24.69 -4.22 -12.32
CA VAL A 985 -24.14 -5.54 -12.07
C VAL A 985 -25.13 -6.59 -12.55
N CYS A 986 -24.65 -7.57 -13.32
CA CYS A 986 -25.47 -8.67 -13.77
C CYS A 986 -24.68 -9.99 -13.83
N ASP A 987 -24.76 -10.74 -12.74
CA ASP A 987 -24.06 -12.02 -12.51
C ASP A 987 -24.99 -13.06 -11.84
N GLU A 988 -24.48 -14.26 -11.55
CA GLU A 988 -25.26 -15.34 -10.91
C GLU A 988 -25.70 -15.03 -9.47
N THR A 989 -25.04 -14.06 -8.81
CA THR A 989 -25.34 -13.64 -7.43
C THR A 989 -26.34 -12.50 -7.33
N SER A 990 -26.64 -11.87 -8.47
CA SER A 990 -27.58 -10.76 -8.59
C SER A 990 -28.98 -11.17 -8.15
N THR A 991 -29.80 -10.23 -7.67
CA THR A 991 -31.16 -10.53 -7.16
C THR A 991 -32.21 -9.63 -7.83
N PRO A 992 -32.99 -10.14 -8.81
CA PRO A 992 -32.96 -11.51 -9.35
C PRO A 992 -31.68 -11.81 -10.15
N PRO A 993 -31.27 -13.09 -10.26
CA PRO A 993 -30.17 -13.47 -11.14
C PRO A 993 -30.53 -13.12 -12.58
N CYS A 994 -29.68 -12.36 -13.27
CA CYS A 994 -30.04 -11.73 -14.54
C CYS A 994 -29.19 -12.12 -15.74
N ALA A 995 -28.38 -13.19 -15.63
CA ALA A 995 -27.59 -13.76 -16.72
C ALA A 995 -28.35 -13.70 -18.05
N ILE A 996 -27.84 -12.89 -18.98
CA ILE A 996 -28.57 -12.42 -20.15
C ILE A 996 -28.62 -13.55 -21.17
N ASP A 997 -29.82 -14.02 -21.53
CA ASP A 997 -30.04 -15.05 -22.55
C ASP A 997 -29.55 -14.57 -23.93
N LEU A 998 -28.32 -14.97 -24.27
CA LEU A 998 -27.71 -14.64 -25.57
C LEU A 998 -28.41 -15.34 -26.72
N ALA A 999 -28.93 -16.55 -26.50
CA ALA A 999 -29.67 -17.27 -27.53
C ALA A 999 -30.97 -16.53 -27.89
N GLY A 1000 -31.67 -16.02 -26.88
CA GLY A 1000 -32.83 -15.14 -27.05
C GLY A 1000 -32.46 -13.80 -27.71
N ALA A 1001 -31.37 -13.17 -27.29
CA ALA A 1001 -30.91 -11.90 -27.86
C ALA A 1001 -30.54 -12.01 -29.36
N LEU A 1002 -29.91 -13.11 -29.77
CA LEU A 1002 -29.50 -13.36 -31.16
C LEU A 1002 -30.65 -13.78 -32.10
N GLY A 1003 -31.89 -13.90 -31.62
CA GLY A 1003 -33.07 -14.28 -32.42
C GLY A 1003 -33.53 -15.73 -32.26
N GLY A 1004 -32.81 -16.54 -31.48
CA GLY A 1004 -33.06 -17.97 -31.29
C GLY A 1004 -32.34 -18.83 -32.32
N LEU A 1005 -32.72 -20.11 -32.44
CA LEU A 1005 -32.12 -21.02 -33.43
C LEU A 1005 -32.66 -20.71 -34.84
N PRO A 1006 -31.82 -20.72 -35.89
CA PRO A 1006 -30.42 -21.13 -35.90
C PRO A 1006 -29.40 -20.02 -35.60
N GLU A 1007 -29.83 -18.76 -35.51
CA GLU A 1007 -28.98 -17.56 -35.44
C GLU A 1007 -28.09 -17.52 -34.17
N ALA A 1008 -28.57 -18.09 -33.07
CA ALA A 1008 -27.84 -18.31 -31.82
C ALA A 1008 -26.82 -19.47 -31.87
N GLN A 1009 -26.90 -20.36 -32.86
CA GLN A 1009 -26.03 -21.52 -33.01
C GLN A 1009 -25.06 -21.30 -34.17
N ALA A 1010 -24.06 -20.45 -33.92
CA ALA A 1010 -23.10 -19.98 -34.90
C ALA A 1010 -21.68 -19.97 -34.31
N ASP A 1011 -20.68 -20.30 -35.12
CA ASP A 1011 -19.33 -20.57 -34.61
C ASP A 1011 -18.60 -19.31 -34.12
N TYR A 1012 -18.95 -18.13 -34.62
CA TYR A 1012 -18.39 -16.85 -34.20
C TYR A 1012 -19.46 -15.93 -33.61
N LEU A 1013 -19.09 -15.24 -32.54
CA LEU A 1013 -19.84 -14.15 -31.92
C LEU A 1013 -18.93 -12.91 -31.89
N GLU A 1014 -19.50 -11.75 -32.18
CA GLU A 1014 -18.86 -10.48 -31.88
C GLU A 1014 -19.70 -9.68 -30.88
N LEU A 1015 -19.03 -9.08 -29.91
CA LEU A 1015 -19.62 -8.20 -28.90
C LEU A 1015 -19.03 -6.78 -29.02
N GLN A 1016 -19.88 -5.76 -28.81
CA GLN A 1016 -19.51 -4.34 -28.86
C GLN A 1016 -20.25 -3.59 -27.77
N ALA A 1017 -19.52 -2.88 -26.91
CA ALA A 1017 -20.08 -1.93 -25.95
C ALA A 1017 -20.18 -0.51 -26.55
N LYS A 1018 -21.29 0.18 -26.29
CA LYS A 1018 -21.45 1.63 -26.51
C LYS A 1018 -21.69 2.31 -25.17
N LEU A 1019 -20.76 3.18 -24.80
CA LEU A 1019 -20.73 3.90 -23.53
C LEU A 1019 -21.35 5.28 -23.76
N ASN A 1020 -22.51 5.53 -23.19
CA ASN A 1020 -23.22 6.80 -23.24
C ASN A 1020 -22.95 7.56 -21.94
N PRO A 1021 -22.10 8.62 -21.92
CA PRO A 1021 -21.84 9.43 -20.73
C PRO A 1021 -23.09 10.19 -20.27
N THR A 1022 -23.03 10.82 -19.09
CA THR A 1022 -24.16 11.62 -18.58
C THR A 1022 -24.54 12.75 -19.54
N SER A 1023 -25.82 13.15 -19.56
CA SER A 1023 -26.30 14.15 -20.52
C SER A 1023 -25.75 15.57 -20.30
N ASP A 1024 -25.14 15.82 -19.14
CA ASP A 1024 -24.42 17.06 -18.80
C ASP A 1024 -22.89 16.98 -19.08
N GLY A 1025 -22.36 15.80 -19.42
CA GLY A 1025 -20.95 15.55 -19.67
C GLY A 1025 -20.06 15.48 -18.41
N ALA A 1026 -20.63 15.45 -17.20
CA ALA A 1026 -19.87 15.42 -15.95
C ALA A 1026 -19.46 14.00 -15.51
N GLY A 1027 -20.17 12.96 -15.94
CA GLY A 1027 -19.98 11.57 -15.53
C GLY A 1027 -19.49 10.65 -16.65
N GLY A 1028 -18.31 10.07 -16.44
CA GLY A 1028 -17.77 8.98 -17.27
C GLY A 1028 -18.41 7.63 -16.96
N VAL A 1029 -18.46 6.76 -17.97
CA VAL A 1029 -18.96 5.37 -17.85
C VAL A 1029 -17.80 4.39 -17.88
N GLN A 1030 -17.88 3.33 -17.09
CA GLN A 1030 -16.91 2.24 -17.06
C GLN A 1030 -17.58 0.89 -17.29
N VAL A 1031 -16.84 -0.02 -17.93
CA VAL A 1031 -17.16 -1.45 -17.95
C VAL A 1031 -16.05 -2.17 -17.19
N GLN A 1032 -16.39 -2.84 -16.09
CA GLN A 1032 -15.46 -3.52 -15.21
C GLN A 1032 -15.17 -4.96 -15.67
N GLY A 1033 -16.08 -5.56 -16.45
CA GLY A 1033 -15.87 -6.85 -17.11
C GLY A 1033 -17.16 -7.47 -17.64
N TRP A 1034 -17.03 -8.54 -18.43
CA TRP A 1034 -18.12 -9.42 -18.86
C TRP A 1034 -17.63 -10.86 -19.06
N GLU A 1035 -18.57 -11.82 -19.03
CA GLU A 1035 -18.34 -13.23 -19.30
C GLU A 1035 -19.35 -13.72 -20.34
N ILE A 1036 -18.92 -14.62 -21.23
CA ILE A 1036 -19.75 -15.18 -22.31
C ILE A 1036 -19.71 -16.71 -22.21
N GLY A 1037 -20.87 -17.32 -21.94
CA GLY A 1037 -21.07 -18.76 -21.95
C GLY A 1037 -21.57 -19.28 -23.29
N TYR A 1038 -21.06 -20.44 -23.72
CA TYR A 1038 -21.59 -21.19 -24.87
C TYR A 1038 -21.60 -22.70 -24.58
N SER A 1039 -22.46 -23.43 -25.30
CA SER A 1039 -22.51 -24.88 -25.28
C SER A 1039 -22.34 -25.46 -26.69
N CYS A 1040 -22.16 -26.77 -26.77
CA CYS A 1040 -21.98 -27.51 -28.03
C CYS A 1040 -23.09 -28.55 -28.22
N PRO A 1041 -24.33 -28.15 -28.52
CA PRO A 1041 -25.39 -29.07 -28.94
C PRO A 1041 -25.08 -29.70 -30.30
N ASP A 1042 -25.67 -30.87 -30.56
CA ASP A 1042 -25.65 -31.52 -31.87
C ASP A 1042 -26.09 -30.55 -32.98
N ALA A 1043 -25.43 -30.61 -34.14
CA ALA A 1043 -25.85 -29.87 -35.32
C ALA A 1043 -26.92 -30.68 -36.09
N GLU A 1044 -28.11 -30.09 -36.31
CA GLU A 1044 -29.18 -30.67 -37.17
C GLU A 1044 -28.85 -30.60 -38.67
#